data_AF-A0ABD1M2V1-F1
#
_entry.id   AF-A0ABD1M2V1-F1
#
_cell.length_a   1.000
_cell.length_b   1.000
_cell.length_c   1.000
_cell.angle_alpha   90.00
_cell.angle_beta   90.00
_cell.angle_gamma   90.00
#
_symmetry.space_group_name_H-M   'P 1'
#
loop_
_entity.id
_entity.type
_entity.pdbx_description
1 polymer ?
#
loop_
_entity_poly.entity_id
_entity_poly.type
_entity_poly.pdbx_seq_one_letter_code
_entity_poly.pdbx_strand_id
1 'polypeptide(L)'
;MGVCSRYLPVLPSLEELVKVLKHCADSKWLPFGKAMHAQFVIRNKISRSSHVTHLNSLIRLYAECGQLGLARNVFDAMPLKNVVSWNALMAGYLHSGDHLEILVMFKNMVSVQNARPNEYVFTTALAACSHGGRVQEGMQCHGLLLKLGLEFHEYVKSALVHMYSRCSHVELALQVLDAVPGRYDNDIFCYNSILNAFVGSGRAEEAVEVLRRMVDESVAWDHVTYVGVMGLCAQIRDLQLGLGVHARLLRGGLMLNEFVGSMLIDMYGKCGEVLSAKKVFDGLQKRNVVMWTALMTAYLQNGYFEESLNLFPCMDRDGTPPNQYTSAVLLNACASIAALRHGDILHARVEKLGFKDHVIVRNALINMYSKSGSIDSSYNAFSDMIHRDIITWNAMICGYSHHGLGEQALQVFQDMVSAGECPNYVTFIGVLSACAHLGFVKEGFYYLNQVMKSFKIEPGLEHYTCMVALLSRVGMLDEAENFMKTTQVKWDVVAWRTLLNACHVHRNYGLGRRIAESVLQMDPRDVGTYTLLSNMYAKAKRWDGVVTIRKLMRERNIKKEPGVSWLEIRNDIHVFVSEGSNHPESVQIYMKVQELLALIKPLGYVPNVASVLHDVEDEQKEGYLSYHSEKLALAYGLMKIPSPAPIRIIKNLRMCDDCHTAVKLKLDLGKRWCQGETGSSFRFL
;
A
#
# COMPACT_ATOMS: atom_id res chain seq x y z
N MET A 1 48.04 62.54 9.09
CA MET A 1 49.34 61.98 9.52
C MET A 1 49.04 60.60 10.10
N GLY A 2 49.56 59.47 9.64
CA GLY A 2 50.51 59.18 8.60
C GLY A 2 50.57 57.67 8.33
N VAL A 3 51.23 57.32 7.24
CA VAL A 3 51.84 56.01 6.91
C VAL A 3 50.90 54.81 6.77
N CYS A 4 50.39 54.61 5.56
CA CYS A 4 50.26 53.27 4.98
C CYS A 4 50.22 53.35 3.44
N SER A 5 51.31 53.84 2.84
CA SER A 5 51.60 53.52 1.44
C SER A 5 52.61 52.38 1.41
N ARG A 6 52.43 51.47 0.44
CA ARG A 6 53.28 50.32 0.08
C ARG A 6 53.02 49.02 0.84
N TYR A 7 51.93 48.34 0.48
CA TYR A 7 51.94 46.95 0.02
C TYR A 7 50.70 46.76 -0.87
N LEU A 8 50.82 47.10 -2.16
CA LEU A 8 49.94 46.49 -3.16
C LEU A 8 50.25 45.00 -3.10
N PRO A 9 49.30 44.12 -2.75
CA PRO A 9 49.53 42.69 -2.87
C PRO A 9 49.91 42.44 -4.32
N VAL A 10 50.97 41.65 -4.55
CA VAL A 10 51.25 41.13 -5.88
C VAL A 10 49.96 40.48 -6.36
N LEU A 11 49.33 41.12 -7.35
CA LEU A 11 47.99 40.76 -7.78
C LEU A 11 48.08 39.39 -8.44
N PRO A 12 47.24 38.42 -8.03
CA PRO A 12 47.28 37.10 -8.61
C PRO A 12 47.10 37.18 -10.12
N SER A 13 47.86 36.35 -10.83
CA SER A 13 47.71 36.17 -12.28
C SER A 13 46.26 35.77 -12.61
N LEU A 14 45.83 35.99 -13.87
CA LEU A 14 44.49 35.61 -14.33
C LEU A 14 44.17 34.13 -14.06
N GLU A 15 45.17 33.24 -14.13
CA GLU A 15 45.03 31.83 -13.76
C GLU A 15 44.82 31.60 -12.26
N GLU A 16 45.51 32.35 -11.40
CA GLU A 16 45.34 32.26 -9.95
C GLU A 16 43.94 32.73 -9.53
N LEU A 17 43.38 33.74 -10.20
CA LEU A 17 42.02 34.21 -9.97
C LEU A 17 40.95 33.16 -10.31
N VAL A 18 41.10 32.43 -11.41
CA VAL A 18 40.20 31.31 -11.77
C VAL A 18 40.28 30.20 -10.73
N LYS A 19 41.48 29.85 -10.24
CA LYS A 19 41.67 28.85 -9.18
C LYS A 19 41.00 29.29 -7.86
N VAL A 20 41.14 30.55 -7.49
CA VAL A 20 40.53 31.12 -6.29
C VAL A 20 39.00 31.15 -6.39
N LEU A 21 38.44 31.61 -7.51
CA LEU A 21 36.99 31.54 -7.75
C LEU A 21 36.48 30.10 -7.73
N LYS A 22 37.28 29.16 -8.24
CA LYS A 22 36.93 27.74 -8.20
C LYS A 22 36.85 27.21 -6.77
N HIS A 23 37.86 27.50 -5.95
CA HIS A 23 37.87 27.14 -4.54
C HIS A 23 36.71 27.79 -3.76
N CYS A 24 36.36 29.04 -4.08
CA CYS A 24 35.23 29.72 -3.45
C CYS A 24 33.88 29.10 -3.84
N ALA A 25 33.73 28.60 -5.08
CA ALA A 25 32.53 27.91 -5.51
C ALA A 25 32.39 26.57 -4.77
N ASP A 26 33.47 25.80 -4.72
CA ASP A 26 33.51 24.50 -4.07
C ASP A 26 33.28 24.62 -2.54
N SER A 27 33.72 25.73 -1.94
CA SER A 27 33.52 26.06 -0.52
C SER A 27 32.25 26.88 -0.23
N LYS A 28 31.45 27.19 -1.26
CA LYS A 28 30.24 28.05 -1.19
C LYS A 28 30.46 29.41 -0.50
N TRP A 29 31.64 30.00 -0.66
CA TRP A 29 32.03 31.24 0.04
C TRP A 29 31.64 32.51 -0.73
N LEU A 30 30.35 32.84 -0.68
CA LEU A 30 29.74 33.93 -1.43
C LEU A 30 30.32 35.34 -1.17
N PRO A 31 30.65 35.77 0.07
CA PRO A 31 31.14 37.13 0.33
C PRO A 31 32.45 37.44 -0.40
N PHE A 32 33.39 36.49 -0.38
CA PHE A 32 34.68 36.63 -1.05
C PHE A 32 34.52 36.61 -2.58
N GLY A 33 33.65 35.74 -3.11
CA GLY A 33 33.29 35.73 -4.53
C GLY A 33 32.68 37.05 -5.02
N LYS A 34 31.83 37.70 -4.22
CA LYS A 34 31.29 39.05 -4.52
C LYS A 34 32.38 40.13 -4.52
N ALA A 35 33.32 40.09 -3.57
CA ALA A 35 34.44 41.02 -3.53
C ALA A 35 35.35 40.88 -4.76
N MET A 36 35.60 39.65 -5.20
CA MET A 36 36.33 39.36 -6.43
C MET A 36 35.58 39.87 -7.67
N HIS A 37 34.28 39.62 -7.77
CA HIS A 37 33.45 40.13 -8.86
C HIS A 37 33.48 41.67 -8.93
N ALA A 38 33.39 42.37 -7.79
CA ALA A 38 33.51 43.82 -7.73
C ALA A 38 34.89 44.30 -8.21
N GLN A 39 35.97 43.63 -7.82
CA GLN A 39 37.31 43.93 -8.33
C GLN A 39 37.41 43.74 -9.85
N PHE A 40 36.77 42.71 -10.42
CA PHE A 40 36.73 42.51 -11.87
C PHE A 40 36.05 43.66 -12.60
N VAL A 41 34.92 44.15 -12.09
CA VAL A 41 34.19 45.28 -12.68
C VAL A 41 35.03 46.56 -12.66
N ILE A 42 35.81 46.80 -11.60
CA ILE A 42 36.67 47.99 -11.44
C ILE A 42 37.92 47.95 -12.35
N ARG A 43 38.47 46.77 -12.64
CA ARG A 43 39.79 46.59 -13.31
C ARG A 43 39.77 46.66 -14.85
N ASN A 44 38.63 47.02 -15.45
CA ASN A 44 38.26 46.73 -16.84
C ASN A 44 39.09 47.48 -17.92
N LYS A 45 40.34 47.06 -18.18
CA LYS A 45 41.19 47.59 -19.27
C LYS A 45 42.10 46.60 -20.04
N ILE A 46 42.02 45.27 -19.90
CA ILE A 46 42.95 44.36 -20.63
C ILE A 46 42.26 43.10 -21.19
N SER A 47 42.26 43.02 -22.54
CA SER A 47 42.07 41.86 -23.45
C SER A 47 40.73 41.08 -23.46
N ARG A 48 40.02 41.18 -24.61
CA ARG A 48 38.68 40.60 -24.90
C ARG A 48 38.56 39.07 -24.77
N SER A 49 39.62 38.29 -24.97
CA SER A 49 39.55 36.81 -24.92
C SER A 49 39.67 36.25 -23.50
N SER A 50 40.37 36.96 -22.62
CA SER A 50 40.57 36.53 -21.22
C SER A 50 39.30 36.66 -20.36
N HIS A 51 38.30 37.47 -20.77
CA HIS A 51 37.10 37.71 -19.96
C HIS A 51 36.14 36.51 -19.85
N VAL A 52 36.06 35.65 -20.86
CA VAL A 52 35.03 34.61 -20.93
C VAL A 52 35.23 33.53 -19.85
N THR A 53 36.47 33.12 -19.58
CA THR A 53 36.78 32.08 -18.58
C THR A 53 36.51 32.53 -17.14
N HIS A 54 36.76 33.81 -16.83
CA HIS A 54 36.47 34.39 -15.52
C HIS A 54 34.97 34.56 -15.29
N LEU A 55 34.24 35.03 -16.30
CA LEU A 55 32.78 35.16 -16.24
C LEU A 55 32.12 33.78 -16.09
N ASN A 56 32.61 32.74 -16.77
CA ASN A 56 32.16 31.36 -16.57
C ASN A 56 32.41 30.87 -15.13
N SER A 57 33.55 31.21 -14.55
CA SER A 57 33.88 30.86 -13.16
C SER A 57 32.99 31.58 -12.15
N LEU A 58 32.63 32.85 -12.43
CA LEU A 58 31.69 33.63 -11.63
C LEU A 58 30.26 33.10 -11.73
N ILE A 59 29.80 32.72 -12.93
CA ILE A 59 28.50 32.07 -13.14
C ILE A 59 28.43 30.79 -12.31
N ARG A 60 29.45 29.93 -12.37
CA ARG A 60 29.51 28.69 -11.58
C ARG A 60 29.49 28.99 -10.08
N LEU A 61 30.28 29.96 -9.61
CA LEU A 61 30.29 30.36 -8.21
C LEU A 61 28.90 30.81 -7.72
N TYR A 62 28.23 31.68 -8.47
CA TYR A 62 26.91 32.14 -8.09
C TYR A 62 25.86 31.02 -8.14
N ALA A 63 25.93 30.13 -9.13
CA ALA A 63 25.06 28.96 -9.23
C ALA A 63 25.23 28.01 -8.02
N GLU A 64 26.47 27.63 -7.66
CA GLU A 64 26.77 26.76 -6.51
C GLU A 64 26.37 27.38 -5.16
N CYS A 65 26.36 28.71 -5.08
CA CYS A 65 25.89 29.46 -3.91
C CYS A 65 24.36 29.70 -3.91
N GLY A 66 23.62 29.14 -4.87
CA GLY A 66 22.15 29.31 -4.99
C GLY A 66 21.70 30.71 -5.42
N GLN A 67 22.60 31.56 -5.93
CA GLN A 67 22.33 32.92 -6.36
C GLN A 67 22.11 33.00 -7.88
N LEU A 68 21.10 32.27 -8.39
CA LEU A 68 20.85 32.14 -9.83
C LEU A 68 20.53 33.46 -10.53
N GLY A 69 19.87 34.41 -9.86
CA GLY A 69 19.63 35.75 -10.42
C GLY A 69 20.94 36.50 -10.70
N LEU A 70 21.93 36.41 -9.80
CA LEU A 70 23.25 37.02 -10.04
C LEU A 70 24.03 36.28 -11.13
N ALA A 71 23.95 34.95 -11.15
CA ALA A 71 24.54 34.14 -12.23
C ALA A 71 23.97 34.53 -13.59
N ARG A 72 22.63 34.71 -13.68
CA ARG A 72 21.93 35.14 -14.89
C ARG A 72 22.33 36.54 -15.33
N ASN A 73 22.42 37.49 -14.40
CA ASN A 73 22.87 38.85 -14.71
C ASN A 73 24.29 38.87 -15.29
N VAL A 74 25.22 38.10 -14.70
CA VAL A 74 26.58 37.95 -15.21
C VAL A 74 26.58 37.36 -16.61
N PHE A 75 25.77 36.31 -16.83
CA PHE A 75 25.64 35.64 -18.12
C PHE A 75 25.06 36.56 -19.21
N ASP A 76 23.96 37.27 -18.92
CA ASP A 76 23.31 38.15 -19.88
C ASP A 76 24.24 39.31 -20.29
N ALA A 77 25.01 39.85 -19.35
CA ALA A 77 26.02 40.88 -19.58
C ALA A 77 27.27 40.40 -20.36
N MET A 78 27.44 39.09 -20.60
CA MET A 78 28.59 38.57 -21.35
C MET A 78 28.53 39.02 -22.82
N PRO A 79 29.58 39.68 -23.36
CA PRO A 79 29.63 40.10 -24.75
C PRO A 79 29.81 38.94 -25.73
N LEU A 80 30.45 37.85 -25.29
CA LEU A 80 30.60 36.60 -26.04
C LEU A 80 30.25 35.44 -25.13
N LYS A 81 29.23 34.66 -25.52
CA LYS A 81 28.76 33.46 -24.82
C LYS A 81 29.27 32.24 -25.55
N ASN A 82 29.96 31.33 -24.86
CA ASN A 82 30.43 30.05 -25.39
C ASN A 82 29.71 28.87 -24.73
N VAL A 83 29.94 27.65 -25.23
CA VAL A 83 29.31 26.42 -24.72
C VAL A 83 29.46 26.26 -23.20
N VAL A 84 30.63 26.61 -22.65
CA VAL A 84 30.91 26.53 -21.21
C VAL A 84 30.06 27.53 -20.41
N SER A 85 29.84 28.74 -20.92
CA SER A 85 28.98 29.75 -20.26
C SER A 85 27.52 29.28 -20.18
N TRP A 86 27.00 28.69 -21.27
CA TRP A 86 25.65 28.13 -21.33
C TRP A 86 25.50 26.95 -20.36
N ASN A 87 26.43 25.99 -20.43
CA ASN A 87 26.39 24.80 -19.59
C ASN A 87 26.47 25.13 -18.09
N ALA A 88 27.34 26.08 -17.69
CA ALA A 88 27.51 26.46 -16.30
C ALA A 88 26.22 27.03 -15.68
N LEU A 89 25.49 27.86 -16.44
CA LEU A 89 24.22 28.41 -15.97
C LEU A 89 23.09 27.37 -16.03
N MET A 90 23.01 26.56 -17.09
CA MET A 90 22.04 25.46 -17.19
C MET A 90 22.19 24.44 -16.05
N ALA A 91 23.42 24.07 -15.69
CA ALA A 91 23.69 23.18 -14.55
C ALA A 91 23.24 23.81 -13.22
N GLY A 92 23.40 25.12 -13.07
CA GLY A 92 22.85 25.87 -11.93
C GLY A 92 21.32 25.75 -11.83
N TYR A 93 20.62 25.94 -12.94
CA TYR A 93 19.16 25.76 -12.99
C TYR A 93 18.75 24.30 -12.74
N LEU A 94 19.54 23.32 -13.19
CA LEU A 94 19.29 21.90 -12.95
C LEU A 94 19.29 21.58 -11.45
N HIS A 95 20.25 22.13 -10.69
CA HIS A 95 20.31 21.96 -9.24
C HIS A 95 19.14 22.65 -8.50
N SER A 96 18.59 23.73 -9.04
CA SER A 96 17.40 24.39 -8.47
C SER A 96 16.07 23.73 -8.84
N GLY A 97 16.06 22.79 -9.80
CA GLY A 97 14.85 22.12 -10.27
C GLY A 97 14.07 22.90 -11.35
N ASP A 98 14.63 23.98 -11.91
CA ASP A 98 13.95 24.84 -12.89
C ASP A 98 14.10 24.29 -14.33
N HIS A 99 13.53 23.11 -14.57
CA HIS A 99 13.76 22.32 -15.79
C HIS A 99 13.32 23.02 -17.08
N LEU A 100 12.28 23.86 -17.01
CA LEU A 100 11.77 24.62 -18.15
C LEU A 100 12.78 25.65 -18.66
N GLU A 101 13.40 26.39 -17.75
CA GLU A 101 14.36 27.43 -18.12
C GLU A 101 15.59 26.82 -18.81
N ILE A 102 16.01 25.62 -18.39
CA ILE A 102 17.09 24.87 -19.04
C ILE A 102 16.77 24.60 -20.51
N LEU A 103 15.54 24.17 -20.83
CA LEU A 103 15.11 23.89 -22.19
C LEU A 103 14.97 25.18 -23.03
N VAL A 104 14.51 26.27 -22.42
CA VAL A 104 14.48 27.60 -23.06
C VAL A 104 15.89 28.07 -23.39
N MET A 105 16.82 27.96 -22.44
CA MET A 105 18.23 28.29 -22.65
C MET A 105 18.87 27.43 -23.73
N PHE A 106 18.60 26.12 -23.73
CA PHE A 106 19.08 25.22 -24.77
C PHE A 106 18.59 25.64 -26.16
N LYS A 107 17.29 25.94 -26.30
CA LYS A 107 16.71 26.43 -27.56
C LYS A 107 17.35 27.75 -28.02
N ASN A 108 17.57 28.67 -27.09
CA ASN A 108 18.22 29.95 -27.38
C ASN A 108 19.66 29.74 -27.85
N MET A 109 20.41 28.85 -27.20
CA MET A 109 21.77 28.50 -27.61
C MET A 109 21.81 27.96 -29.03
N VAL A 110 20.93 27.01 -29.37
CA VAL A 110 20.86 26.40 -30.71
C VAL A 110 20.47 27.42 -31.79
N SER A 111 19.72 28.46 -31.42
CA SER A 111 19.26 29.51 -32.34
C SER A 111 20.35 30.55 -32.67
N VAL A 112 21.42 30.66 -31.87
CA VAL A 112 22.50 31.62 -32.08
C VAL A 112 23.56 31.02 -33.02
N GLN A 113 23.81 31.68 -34.17
CA GLN A 113 24.59 31.19 -35.33
C GLN A 113 26.05 30.71 -35.08
N ASN A 114 26.58 30.77 -33.85
CA ASN A 114 27.97 30.39 -33.52
C ASN A 114 28.12 29.42 -32.34
N ALA A 115 27.04 28.97 -31.67
CA ALA A 115 27.13 28.09 -30.50
C ALA A 115 26.62 26.67 -30.82
N ARG A 116 27.53 25.74 -31.16
CA ARG A 116 27.17 24.32 -31.29
C ARG A 116 27.12 23.67 -29.90
N PRO A 117 25.99 23.05 -29.48
CA PRO A 117 25.95 22.27 -28.26
C PRO A 117 26.93 21.11 -28.32
N ASN A 118 27.57 20.82 -27.19
CA ASN A 118 28.43 19.66 -27.02
C ASN A 118 27.74 18.62 -26.11
N GLU A 119 28.42 17.51 -25.87
CA GLU A 119 27.94 16.38 -25.07
C GLU A 119 27.41 16.80 -23.69
N TYR A 120 28.07 17.74 -22.99
CA TYR A 120 27.67 18.18 -21.65
C TYR A 120 26.39 19.03 -21.64
N VAL A 121 26.21 19.89 -22.65
CA VAL A 121 24.97 20.67 -22.78
C VAL A 121 23.78 19.75 -23.04
N PHE A 122 23.98 18.72 -23.87
CA PHE A 122 22.95 17.72 -24.13
C PHE A 122 22.61 16.88 -22.89
N THR A 123 23.60 16.41 -22.12
CA THR A 123 23.29 15.66 -20.90
C THR A 123 22.49 16.49 -19.88
N THR A 124 22.79 17.80 -19.77
CA THR A 124 22.04 18.73 -18.92
C THR A 124 20.60 18.94 -19.43
N ALA A 125 20.42 19.11 -20.74
CA ALA A 125 19.09 19.24 -21.35
C ALA A 125 18.26 17.95 -21.22
N LEU A 126 18.87 16.78 -21.46
CA LEU A 126 18.22 15.47 -21.29
C LEU A 126 17.88 15.18 -19.83
N ALA A 127 18.72 15.59 -18.88
CA ALA A 127 18.40 15.53 -17.47
C ALA A 127 17.17 16.38 -17.14
N ALA A 128 17.07 17.60 -17.68
CA ALA A 128 15.87 18.43 -17.52
C ALA A 128 14.62 17.77 -18.11
N CYS A 129 14.73 17.14 -19.29
CA CYS A 129 13.63 16.37 -19.88
C CYS A 129 13.22 15.18 -19.00
N SER A 130 14.19 14.45 -18.45
CA SER A 130 13.97 13.30 -17.57
C SER A 130 13.23 13.69 -16.30
N HIS A 131 13.66 14.75 -15.61
CA HIS A 131 13.02 15.22 -14.38
C HIS A 131 11.66 15.88 -14.65
N GLY A 132 11.50 16.54 -15.79
CA GLY A 132 10.26 17.17 -16.21
C GLY A 132 9.23 16.24 -16.87
N GLY A 133 9.56 14.96 -17.10
CA GLY A 133 8.70 14.03 -17.87
C GLY A 133 8.47 14.45 -19.33
N ARG A 134 9.36 15.28 -19.89
CA ARG A 134 9.22 15.94 -21.20
C ARG A 134 9.84 15.10 -22.31
N VAL A 135 9.18 13.99 -22.63
CA VAL A 135 9.72 13.05 -23.63
C VAL A 135 9.81 13.65 -25.02
N GLN A 136 8.87 14.51 -25.43
CA GLN A 136 8.85 15.09 -26.79
C GLN A 136 10.06 15.98 -27.02
N GLU A 137 10.37 16.86 -26.07
CA GLU A 137 11.58 17.70 -26.08
C GLU A 137 12.84 16.83 -26.00
N GLY A 138 12.81 15.73 -25.22
CA GLY A 138 13.87 14.72 -25.20
C GLY A 138 14.12 14.06 -26.56
N MET A 139 13.07 13.69 -27.29
CA MET A 139 13.16 13.13 -28.66
C MET A 139 13.73 14.14 -29.65
N GLN A 140 13.37 15.42 -29.53
CA GLN A 140 13.95 16.49 -30.35
C GLN A 140 15.46 16.63 -30.06
N CYS A 141 15.86 16.59 -28.79
CA CYS A 141 17.28 16.60 -28.41
C CYS A 141 18.01 15.37 -28.96
N HIS A 142 17.41 14.18 -28.91
CA HIS A 142 17.97 12.96 -29.49
C HIS A 142 18.14 13.06 -31.01
N GLY A 143 17.15 13.58 -31.73
CA GLY A 143 17.26 13.82 -33.18
C GLY A 143 18.36 14.82 -33.54
N LEU A 144 18.55 15.87 -32.72
CA LEU A 144 19.63 16.83 -32.91
C LEU A 144 21.01 16.24 -32.58
N LEU A 145 21.12 15.37 -31.56
CA LEU A 145 22.33 14.62 -31.23
C LEU A 145 22.81 13.78 -32.42
N LEU A 146 21.90 13.01 -33.03
CA LEU A 146 22.18 12.20 -34.22
C LEU A 146 22.67 13.05 -35.39
N LYS A 147 22.03 14.21 -35.61
CA LYS A 147 22.45 15.14 -36.67
C LYS A 147 23.85 15.73 -36.45
N LEU A 148 24.28 15.83 -35.19
CA LEU A 148 25.59 16.37 -34.80
C LEU A 148 26.67 15.28 -34.66
N GLY A 149 26.32 13.99 -34.78
CA GLY A 149 27.25 12.87 -34.64
C GLY A 149 27.76 12.67 -33.21
N LEU A 150 26.97 13.07 -32.21
CA LEU A 150 27.34 13.02 -30.80
C LEU A 150 26.81 11.76 -30.08
N GLU A 151 26.08 10.89 -30.78
CA GLU A 151 25.46 9.68 -30.23
C GLU A 151 26.46 8.64 -29.70
N PHE A 152 27.69 8.62 -30.22
CA PHE A 152 28.72 7.67 -29.83
C PHE A 152 29.43 8.02 -28.52
N HIS A 153 29.13 9.18 -27.92
CA HIS A 153 29.66 9.53 -26.60
C HIS A 153 28.93 8.76 -25.50
N GLU A 154 29.69 8.02 -24.70
CA GLU A 154 29.16 7.13 -23.65
C GLU A 154 28.27 7.83 -22.61
N TYR A 155 28.62 9.05 -22.20
CA TYR A 155 27.83 9.85 -21.28
C TYR A 155 26.51 10.33 -21.89
N VAL A 156 26.47 10.54 -23.22
CA VAL A 156 25.26 10.91 -23.96
C VAL A 156 24.35 9.70 -24.07
N LYS A 157 24.90 8.52 -24.40
CA LYS A 157 24.18 7.23 -24.38
C LYS A 157 23.50 7.02 -23.01
N SER A 158 24.25 7.13 -21.93
CA SER A 158 23.74 6.97 -20.56
C SER A 158 22.64 7.97 -20.22
N ALA A 159 22.79 9.23 -20.62
CA ALA A 159 21.78 10.27 -20.41
C ALA A 159 20.49 10.02 -21.21
N LEU A 160 20.60 9.55 -22.46
CA LEU A 160 19.46 9.19 -23.30
C LEU A 160 18.70 8.00 -22.72
N VAL A 161 19.41 6.92 -22.35
CA VAL A 161 18.81 5.74 -21.71
C VAL A 161 18.05 6.16 -20.45
N HIS A 162 18.70 6.88 -19.53
CA HIS A 162 18.06 7.34 -18.30
C HIS A 162 16.84 8.25 -18.57
N MET A 163 16.92 9.16 -19.54
CA MET A 163 15.81 10.02 -19.93
C MET A 163 14.61 9.21 -20.42
N TYR A 164 14.82 8.29 -21.37
CA TYR A 164 13.75 7.45 -21.90
C TYR A 164 13.17 6.50 -20.84
N SER A 165 14.02 5.87 -20.02
CA SER A 165 13.60 5.02 -18.91
C SER A 165 12.71 5.76 -17.91
N ARG A 166 13.10 6.96 -17.47
CA ARG A 166 12.33 7.77 -16.52
C ARG A 166 11.03 8.32 -17.10
N CYS A 167 10.99 8.56 -18.41
CA CYS A 167 9.78 8.97 -19.13
C CYS A 167 8.89 7.78 -19.54
N SER A 168 9.12 6.57 -19.01
CA SER A 168 8.34 5.36 -19.30
C SER A 168 8.37 4.91 -20.77
N HIS A 169 9.39 5.30 -21.54
CA HIS A 169 9.62 4.89 -22.93
C HIS A 169 10.79 3.91 -23.04
N VAL A 170 10.67 2.79 -22.33
CA VAL A 170 11.78 1.87 -22.10
C VAL A 170 12.25 1.13 -23.36
N GLU A 171 11.37 0.93 -24.36
CA GLU A 171 11.74 0.35 -25.67
C GLU A 171 12.76 1.21 -26.42
N LEU A 172 12.58 2.54 -26.40
CA LEU A 172 13.56 3.47 -26.99
C LEU A 172 14.86 3.47 -26.17
N ALA A 173 14.78 3.31 -24.86
CA ALA A 173 15.96 3.18 -24.01
C ALA A 173 16.78 1.93 -24.37
N LEU A 174 16.13 0.79 -24.62
CA LEU A 174 16.78 -0.44 -25.09
C LEU A 174 17.39 -0.26 -26.48
N GLN A 175 16.67 0.38 -27.42
CA GLN A 175 17.22 0.66 -28.75
C GLN A 175 18.49 1.53 -28.69
N VAL A 176 18.52 2.54 -27.82
CA VAL A 176 19.71 3.38 -27.62
C VAL A 176 20.86 2.57 -26.98
N LEU A 177 20.54 1.67 -26.05
CA LEU A 177 21.52 0.77 -25.45
C LEU A 177 22.19 -0.13 -26.50
N ASP A 178 21.40 -0.65 -27.44
CA ASP A 178 21.82 -1.59 -28.49
C ASP A 178 22.53 -0.90 -29.67
N ALA A 179 22.09 0.32 -30.03
CA ALA A 179 22.58 1.04 -31.20
C ALA A 179 24.04 1.53 -31.05
N VAL A 180 24.52 1.71 -29.82
CA VAL A 180 25.87 2.21 -29.54
C VAL A 180 26.67 1.14 -28.78
N PRO A 181 27.50 0.35 -29.48
CA PRO A 181 28.33 -0.68 -28.85
C PRO A 181 29.30 -0.04 -27.85
N GLY A 182 29.07 -0.28 -26.56
CA GLY A 182 29.96 0.13 -25.47
C GLY A 182 31.01 -0.94 -25.16
N ARG A 183 31.96 -0.64 -24.27
CA ARG A 183 32.65 -1.70 -23.51
C ARG A 183 31.66 -2.23 -22.47
N TYR A 184 31.42 -3.54 -22.47
CA TYR A 184 30.43 -4.24 -21.62
C TYR A 184 30.47 -3.86 -20.13
N ASP A 185 31.61 -3.36 -19.63
CA ASP A 185 31.82 -3.01 -18.23
C ASP A 185 31.12 -1.70 -17.79
N ASN A 186 30.75 -0.80 -18.72
CA ASN A 186 30.22 0.54 -18.38
C ASN A 186 28.69 0.70 -18.53
N ASP A 187 27.97 -0.33 -18.98
CA ASP A 187 26.51 -0.24 -19.22
C ASP A 187 25.67 -0.50 -17.96
N ILE A 188 26.28 -0.73 -16.78
CA ILE A 188 25.56 -1.02 -15.53
C ILE A 188 24.55 0.07 -15.16
N PHE A 189 24.90 1.35 -15.35
CA PHE A 189 23.99 2.47 -15.08
C PHE A 189 22.78 2.46 -16.03
N CYS A 190 23.00 2.15 -17.30
CA CYS A 190 21.95 2.00 -18.32
C CYS A 190 21.00 0.87 -17.93
N TYR A 191 21.54 -0.30 -17.59
CA TYR A 191 20.77 -1.45 -17.12
C TYR A 191 19.98 -1.16 -15.86
N ASN A 192 20.59 -0.55 -14.85
CA ASN A 192 19.91 -0.16 -13.61
C ASN A 192 18.77 0.83 -13.88
N SER A 193 18.97 1.78 -14.81
CA SER A 193 17.93 2.75 -15.20
C SER A 193 16.74 2.07 -15.87
N ILE A 194 16.99 1.14 -16.80
CA ILE A 194 15.98 0.36 -17.50
C ILE A 194 15.24 -0.58 -16.54
N LEU A 195 15.99 -1.34 -15.71
CA LEU A 195 15.44 -2.27 -14.75
C LEU A 195 14.51 -1.56 -13.76
N ASN A 196 14.96 -0.45 -13.17
CA ASN A 196 14.14 0.32 -12.23
C ASN A 196 12.90 0.93 -12.90
N ALA A 197 12.99 1.32 -14.18
CA ALA A 197 11.84 1.80 -14.93
C ALA A 197 10.80 0.69 -15.20
N PHE A 198 11.24 -0.53 -15.54
CA PHE A 198 10.33 -1.66 -15.70
C PHE A 198 9.70 -2.10 -14.38
N VAL A 199 10.49 -2.21 -13.30
CA VAL A 199 10.00 -2.50 -11.94
C VAL A 199 8.96 -1.45 -11.52
N GLY A 200 9.30 -0.16 -11.64
CA GLY A 200 8.41 0.94 -11.28
C GLY A 200 7.13 1.06 -12.13
N SER A 201 7.13 0.52 -13.35
CA SER A 201 5.98 0.55 -14.26
C SER A 201 5.10 -0.70 -14.21
N GLY A 202 5.42 -1.71 -13.39
CA GLY A 202 4.63 -2.94 -13.34
C GLY A 202 5.05 -4.02 -14.35
N ARG A 203 5.98 -3.72 -15.26
CA ARG A 203 6.39 -4.54 -16.41
C ARG A 203 7.46 -5.57 -16.02
N ALA A 204 7.02 -6.52 -15.20
CA ALA A 204 7.90 -7.50 -14.56
C ALA A 204 8.58 -8.48 -15.53
N GLU A 205 7.89 -8.92 -16.58
CA GLU A 205 8.44 -9.89 -17.54
C GLU A 205 9.64 -9.31 -18.30
N GLU A 206 9.51 -8.05 -18.74
CA GLU A 206 10.58 -7.34 -19.43
C GLU A 206 11.74 -7.01 -18.49
N ALA A 207 11.47 -6.71 -17.22
CA ALA A 207 12.51 -6.55 -16.21
C ALA A 207 13.33 -7.85 -16.01
N VAL A 208 12.67 -9.02 -16.04
CA VAL A 208 13.36 -10.33 -15.97
C VAL A 208 14.21 -10.57 -17.23
N GLU A 209 13.76 -10.16 -18.40
CA GLU A 209 14.56 -10.27 -19.63
C GLU A 209 15.82 -9.42 -19.58
N VAL A 210 15.71 -8.18 -19.11
CA VAL A 210 16.87 -7.31 -18.87
C VAL A 210 17.83 -7.96 -17.87
N LEU A 211 17.31 -8.56 -16.80
CA LEU A 211 18.12 -9.29 -15.84
C LEU A 211 18.87 -10.48 -16.45
N ARG A 212 18.21 -11.28 -17.30
CA ARG A 212 18.88 -12.39 -18.02
C ARG A 212 20.01 -11.87 -18.88
N ARG A 213 19.76 -10.80 -19.64
CA ARG A 213 20.78 -10.16 -20.47
C ARG A 213 21.98 -9.67 -19.66
N MET A 214 21.77 -9.04 -18.51
CA MET A 214 22.86 -8.64 -17.60
C MET A 214 23.68 -9.84 -17.10
N VAL A 215 23.06 -11.00 -16.90
CA VAL A 215 23.73 -12.24 -16.49
C VAL A 215 24.52 -12.83 -17.66
N ASP A 216 23.94 -12.89 -18.85
CA ASP A 216 24.55 -13.46 -20.05
C ASP A 216 25.77 -12.63 -20.50
N GLU A 217 25.66 -11.31 -20.43
CA GLU A 217 26.77 -10.37 -20.67
C GLU A 217 27.79 -10.33 -19.52
N SER A 218 27.57 -11.08 -18.44
CA SER A 218 28.47 -11.18 -17.29
C SER A 218 28.78 -9.83 -16.61
N VAL A 219 27.82 -8.90 -16.61
CA VAL A 219 27.96 -7.58 -15.98
C VAL A 219 28.18 -7.74 -14.48
N ALA A 220 29.18 -7.04 -13.93
CA ALA A 220 29.43 -7.00 -12.48
C ALA A 220 28.34 -6.17 -11.80
N TRP A 221 27.60 -6.76 -10.85
CA TRP A 221 26.48 -6.08 -10.20
C TRP A 221 26.95 -5.20 -9.04
N ASP A 222 26.37 -4.01 -8.94
CA ASP A 222 26.56 -3.10 -7.82
C ASP A 222 25.38 -3.16 -6.85
N HIS A 223 25.48 -2.40 -5.76
CA HIS A 223 24.43 -2.31 -4.75
C HIS A 223 23.07 -1.85 -5.33
N VAL A 224 23.07 -0.98 -6.34
CA VAL A 224 21.84 -0.48 -6.98
C VAL A 224 21.18 -1.60 -7.80
N THR A 225 21.98 -2.42 -8.50
CA THR A 225 21.50 -3.58 -9.22
C THR A 225 20.81 -4.56 -8.28
N TYR A 226 21.46 -4.93 -7.17
CA TYR A 226 20.85 -5.87 -6.20
C TYR A 226 19.54 -5.34 -5.63
N VAL A 227 19.46 -4.05 -5.30
CA VAL A 227 18.22 -3.41 -4.82
C VAL A 227 17.12 -3.49 -5.87
N GLY A 228 17.42 -3.13 -7.13
CA GLY A 228 16.45 -3.20 -8.23
C GLY A 228 15.96 -4.61 -8.51
N VAL A 229 16.87 -5.60 -8.55
CA VAL A 229 16.53 -7.01 -8.79
C VAL A 229 15.76 -7.63 -7.63
N MET A 230 16.09 -7.30 -6.37
CA MET A 230 15.29 -7.74 -5.22
C MET A 230 13.89 -7.13 -5.24
N GLY A 231 13.77 -5.86 -5.63
CA GLY A 231 12.49 -5.20 -5.86
C GLY A 231 11.65 -5.92 -6.92
N LEU A 232 12.28 -6.33 -8.04
CA LEU A 232 11.66 -7.16 -9.06
C LEU A 232 11.16 -8.49 -8.48
N CYS A 233 12.02 -9.23 -7.76
CA CYS A 233 11.65 -10.50 -7.13
C CYS A 233 10.45 -10.34 -6.19
N ALA A 234 10.44 -9.27 -5.40
CA ALA A 234 9.37 -8.95 -4.46
C ALA A 234 8.05 -8.60 -5.19
N GLN A 235 8.13 -7.96 -6.35
CA GLN A 235 6.99 -7.60 -7.18
C GLN A 235 6.35 -8.81 -7.87
N ILE A 236 7.17 -9.71 -8.44
CA ILE A 236 6.69 -10.94 -9.08
C ILE A 236 6.38 -12.07 -8.09
N ARG A 237 6.82 -11.90 -6.83
CA ARG A 237 6.73 -12.91 -5.75
C ARG A 237 7.41 -14.24 -6.10
N ASP A 238 8.51 -14.17 -6.86
CA ASP A 238 9.33 -15.33 -7.21
C ASP A 238 10.43 -15.52 -6.17
N LEU A 239 10.15 -16.41 -5.22
CA LEU A 239 11.08 -16.77 -4.16
C LEU A 239 12.36 -17.43 -4.71
N GLN A 240 12.28 -18.24 -5.77
CA GLN A 240 13.44 -18.96 -6.28
C GLN A 240 14.44 -18.01 -6.92
N LEU A 241 13.95 -17.05 -7.71
CA LEU A 241 14.80 -15.99 -8.24
C LEU A 241 15.42 -15.17 -7.10
N GLY A 242 14.62 -14.79 -6.09
CA GLY A 242 15.10 -14.06 -4.92
C GLY A 242 16.19 -14.78 -4.14
N LEU A 243 16.06 -16.10 -3.94
CA LEU A 243 17.07 -16.95 -3.30
C LEU A 243 18.36 -17.02 -4.13
N GLY A 244 18.25 -17.15 -5.46
CA GLY A 244 19.40 -17.13 -6.36
C GLY A 244 20.18 -15.81 -6.29
N VAL A 245 19.46 -14.68 -6.27
CA VAL A 245 20.03 -13.34 -6.16
C VAL A 245 20.69 -13.12 -4.80
N HIS A 246 20.05 -13.53 -3.71
CA HIS A 246 20.63 -13.45 -2.37
C HIS A 246 21.89 -14.32 -2.23
N ALA A 247 21.89 -15.53 -2.78
CA ALA A 247 23.08 -16.38 -2.80
C ALA A 247 24.23 -15.74 -3.60
N ARG A 248 23.93 -15.09 -4.74
CA ARG A 248 24.93 -14.35 -5.53
C ARG A 248 25.50 -13.16 -4.75
N LEU A 249 24.65 -12.40 -4.05
CA LEU A 249 25.08 -11.29 -3.18
C LEU A 249 26.10 -11.78 -2.13
N LEU A 250 25.79 -12.87 -1.43
CA LEU A 250 26.66 -13.44 -0.40
C LEU A 250 28.00 -13.93 -0.98
N ARG A 251 27.99 -14.56 -2.15
CA ARG A 251 29.22 -14.99 -2.85
C ARG A 251 30.06 -13.81 -3.33
N GLY A 252 29.42 -12.69 -3.70
CA GLY A 252 30.08 -11.47 -4.13
C GLY A 252 30.79 -10.70 -3.02
N GLY A 253 30.68 -11.14 -1.76
CA GLY A 253 31.34 -10.51 -0.61
C GLY A 253 30.77 -9.13 -0.26
N LEU A 254 29.61 -8.76 -0.81
CA LEU A 254 28.92 -7.53 -0.46
C LEU A 254 28.32 -7.68 0.94
N MET A 255 28.84 -6.89 1.87
CA MET A 255 28.33 -6.86 3.24
C MET A 255 26.86 -6.42 3.25
N LEU A 256 26.05 -7.10 4.07
CA LEU A 256 24.68 -6.70 4.38
C LEU A 256 24.72 -5.31 5.03
N ASN A 257 24.49 -4.27 4.24
CA ASN A 257 24.38 -2.91 4.70
C ASN A 257 22.92 -2.53 4.98
N GLU A 258 22.70 -1.30 5.45
CA GLU A 258 21.38 -0.83 5.87
C GLU A 258 20.31 -0.95 4.76
N PHE A 259 20.69 -0.63 3.52
CA PHE A 259 19.79 -0.63 2.37
C PHE A 259 19.47 -2.03 1.85
N VAL A 260 20.49 -2.89 1.74
CA VAL A 260 20.33 -4.26 1.26
C VAL A 260 19.54 -5.10 2.26
N GLY A 261 19.75 -4.89 3.56
CA GLY A 261 18.98 -5.55 4.62
C GLY A 261 17.49 -5.27 4.53
N SER A 262 17.08 -4.00 4.37
CA SER A 262 15.66 -3.66 4.22
C SER A 262 15.01 -4.27 2.97
N MET A 263 15.75 -4.32 1.85
CA MET A 263 15.24 -4.89 0.60
C MET A 263 15.10 -6.41 0.66
N LEU A 264 16.02 -7.11 1.31
CA LEU A 264 15.90 -8.54 1.54
C LEU A 264 14.70 -8.87 2.42
N ILE A 265 14.46 -8.09 3.48
CA ILE A 265 13.29 -8.26 4.35
C ILE A 265 11.99 -8.06 3.54
N ASP A 266 11.91 -7.01 2.71
CA ASP A 266 10.74 -6.76 1.84
C ASP A 266 10.55 -7.87 0.81
N MET A 267 11.62 -8.33 0.16
CA MET A 267 11.57 -9.42 -0.82
C MET A 267 11.06 -10.73 -0.19
N TYR A 268 11.67 -11.16 0.91
CA TYR A 268 11.21 -12.37 1.62
C TYR A 268 9.78 -12.22 2.12
N GLY A 269 9.42 -11.05 2.65
CA GLY A 269 8.08 -10.74 3.10
C GLY A 269 7.03 -10.88 1.99
N LYS A 270 7.23 -10.23 0.83
CA LYS A 270 6.28 -10.30 -0.29
C LYS A 270 6.21 -11.69 -0.94
N CYS A 271 7.29 -12.47 -0.84
CA CYS A 271 7.33 -13.88 -1.26
C CYS A 271 6.72 -14.87 -0.25
N GLY A 272 6.24 -14.39 0.91
CA GLY A 272 5.61 -15.23 1.94
C GLY A 272 6.56 -15.90 2.93
N GLU A 273 7.86 -15.69 2.80
CA GLU A 273 8.90 -16.30 3.63
C GLU A 273 9.29 -15.43 4.82
N VAL A 274 8.32 -15.17 5.70
CA VAL A 274 8.48 -14.26 6.86
C VAL A 274 9.60 -14.70 7.81
N LEU A 275 9.79 -16.01 7.99
CA LEU A 275 10.87 -16.54 8.83
C LEU A 275 12.24 -16.22 8.26
N SER A 276 12.39 -16.25 6.93
CA SER A 276 13.63 -15.86 6.25
C SER A 276 13.86 -14.35 6.38
N ALA A 277 12.80 -13.54 6.24
CA ALA A 277 12.87 -12.10 6.50
C ALA A 277 13.35 -11.80 7.95
N LYS A 278 12.82 -12.53 8.94
CA LYS A 278 13.27 -12.44 10.33
C LYS A 278 14.74 -12.83 10.52
N LYS A 279 15.20 -13.92 9.89
CA LYS A 279 16.62 -14.34 9.95
C LYS A 279 17.56 -13.27 9.41
N VAL A 280 17.20 -12.65 8.28
CA VAL A 280 17.97 -11.52 7.72
C VAL A 280 18.00 -10.39 8.74
N PHE A 281 16.86 -9.99 9.28
CA PHE A 281 16.76 -8.92 10.27
C PHE A 281 17.60 -9.18 11.54
N ASP A 282 17.53 -10.41 12.06
CA ASP A 282 18.24 -10.81 13.27
C ASP A 282 19.77 -10.77 13.07
N GLY A 283 20.25 -11.03 11.85
CA GLY A 283 21.67 -10.97 11.47
C GLY A 283 22.25 -9.56 11.27
N LEU A 284 21.43 -8.50 11.27
CA LEU A 284 21.88 -7.12 11.08
C LEU A 284 22.41 -6.53 12.40
N GLN A 285 23.60 -5.93 12.35
CA GLN A 285 24.25 -5.30 13.53
C GLN A 285 23.58 -4.00 13.96
N LYS A 286 23.07 -3.22 13.00
CA LYS A 286 22.35 -1.95 13.24
C LYS A 286 21.02 -2.00 12.53
N ARG A 287 19.95 -1.80 13.29
CA ARG A 287 18.57 -1.80 12.80
C ARG A 287 18.05 -0.38 12.80
N ASN A 288 17.52 0.07 11.67
CA ASN A 288 16.90 1.39 11.55
C ASN A 288 15.36 1.24 11.54
N VAL A 289 14.66 2.37 11.56
CA VAL A 289 13.19 2.42 11.48
C VAL A 289 12.64 1.74 10.22
N VAL A 290 13.37 1.78 9.11
CA VAL A 290 12.94 1.20 7.82
C VAL A 290 12.92 -0.32 7.90
N MET A 291 13.94 -0.96 8.47
CA MET A 291 14.00 -2.41 8.64
C MET A 291 12.94 -2.92 9.62
N TRP A 292 12.74 -2.23 10.75
CA TRP A 292 11.69 -2.55 11.71
C TRP A 292 10.32 -2.50 11.04
N THR A 293 10.06 -1.43 10.28
CA THR A 293 8.80 -1.27 9.53
C THR A 293 8.65 -2.32 8.44
N ALA A 294 9.71 -2.65 7.71
CA ALA A 294 9.69 -3.69 6.68
C ALA A 294 9.38 -5.07 7.27
N LEU A 295 9.98 -5.39 8.43
CA LEU A 295 9.69 -6.65 9.12
C LEU A 295 8.22 -6.69 9.59
N MET A 296 7.73 -5.65 10.27
CA MET A 296 6.32 -5.59 10.69
C MET A 296 5.36 -5.68 9.50
N THR A 297 5.72 -5.08 8.37
CA THR A 297 4.94 -5.14 7.12
C THR A 297 4.93 -6.56 6.55
N ALA A 298 6.06 -7.26 6.56
CA ALA A 298 6.16 -8.66 6.13
C ALA A 298 5.25 -9.57 6.97
N TYR A 299 5.22 -9.38 8.30
CA TYR A 299 4.31 -10.10 9.20
C TYR A 299 2.83 -9.76 8.89
N LEU A 300 2.50 -8.46 8.76
CA LEU A 300 1.15 -7.98 8.46
C LEU A 300 0.61 -8.56 7.13
N GLN A 301 1.40 -8.50 6.06
CA GLN A 301 0.96 -8.95 4.72
C GLN A 301 0.74 -10.46 4.63
N ASN A 302 1.34 -11.24 5.53
CA ASN A 302 1.24 -12.69 5.57
C ASN A 302 0.29 -13.22 6.65
N GLY A 303 -0.53 -12.34 7.26
CA GLY A 303 -1.57 -12.73 8.20
C GLY A 303 -1.13 -12.92 9.65
N TYR A 304 0.16 -12.69 9.96
CA TYR A 304 0.72 -12.76 11.31
C TYR A 304 0.55 -11.42 12.05
N PHE A 305 -0.71 -11.04 12.25
CA PHE A 305 -1.08 -9.70 12.74
C PHE A 305 -0.64 -9.45 14.19
N GLU A 306 -0.80 -10.43 15.07
CA GLU A 306 -0.41 -10.33 16.49
C GLU A 306 1.11 -10.24 16.63
N GLU A 307 1.85 -11.06 15.88
CA GLU A 307 3.29 -11.05 15.86
C GLU A 307 3.84 -9.72 15.32
N SER A 308 3.17 -9.12 14.32
CA SER A 308 3.49 -7.77 13.84
C SER A 308 3.39 -6.73 14.97
N LEU A 309 2.33 -6.78 15.77
CA LEU A 309 2.16 -5.89 16.94
C LEU A 309 3.20 -6.17 18.03
N ASN A 310 3.55 -7.43 18.27
CA ASN A 310 4.53 -7.85 19.28
C ASN A 310 5.98 -7.44 18.95
N LEU A 311 6.28 -7.07 17.70
CA LEU A 311 7.57 -6.49 17.34
C LEU A 311 7.73 -5.04 17.84
N PHE A 312 6.62 -4.33 18.10
CA PHE A 312 6.68 -2.92 18.46
C PHE A 312 7.35 -2.63 19.82
N PRO A 313 7.06 -3.37 20.91
CA PRO A 313 7.81 -3.25 22.15
C PRO A 313 9.31 -3.56 21.99
N CYS A 314 9.68 -4.43 21.04
CA CYS A 314 11.08 -4.73 20.76
C CYS A 314 11.78 -3.55 20.08
N MET A 315 11.12 -2.89 19.14
CA MET A 315 11.59 -1.66 18.50
C MET A 315 11.78 -0.52 19.52
N ASP A 316 10.82 -0.34 20.42
CA ASP A 316 10.91 0.66 21.50
C ASP A 316 12.09 0.39 22.43
N ARG A 317 12.32 -0.87 22.80
CA ARG A 317 13.46 -1.30 23.64
C ARG A 317 14.80 -1.15 22.93
N ASP A 318 14.82 -1.27 21.60
CA ASP A 318 15.98 -0.99 20.74
C ASP A 318 16.25 0.53 20.60
N GLY A 319 15.42 1.38 21.21
CA GLY A 319 15.57 2.84 21.19
C GLY A 319 15.27 3.48 19.83
N THR A 320 14.62 2.74 18.92
CA THR A 320 14.29 3.24 17.59
C THR A 320 12.87 3.81 17.57
N PRO A 321 12.67 5.13 17.38
CA PRO A 321 11.33 5.70 17.37
C PRO A 321 10.54 5.29 16.12
N PRO A 322 9.23 5.00 16.24
CA PRO A 322 8.38 4.73 15.09
C PRO A 322 8.20 5.96 14.20
N ASN A 323 8.05 5.73 12.90
CA ASN A 323 7.65 6.77 11.95
C ASN A 323 6.16 6.62 11.55
N GLN A 324 5.71 7.45 10.62
CA GLN A 324 4.34 7.43 10.10
C GLN A 324 3.98 6.10 9.43
N TYR A 325 4.94 5.45 8.76
CA TYR A 325 4.72 4.16 8.11
C TYR A 325 4.61 3.03 9.15
N THR A 326 5.46 3.04 10.18
CA THR A 326 5.36 2.10 11.30
C THR A 326 3.99 2.17 11.97
N SER A 327 3.51 3.40 12.23
CA SER A 327 2.20 3.62 12.85
C SER A 327 1.05 3.09 11.99
N ALA A 328 1.10 3.32 10.67
CA ALA A 328 0.11 2.81 9.74
C ALA A 328 0.08 1.27 9.68
N VAL A 329 1.25 0.62 9.72
CA VAL A 329 1.36 -0.86 9.76
C VAL A 329 0.73 -1.41 11.04
N LEU A 330 1.03 -0.82 12.20
CA LEU A 330 0.49 -1.27 13.49
C LEU A 330 -1.04 -1.07 13.57
N LEU A 331 -1.54 0.08 13.11
CA LEU A 331 -2.99 0.33 13.05
C LEU A 331 -3.71 -0.65 12.12
N ASN A 332 -3.13 -0.98 10.96
CA ASN A 332 -3.68 -1.99 10.06
C ASN A 332 -3.61 -3.39 10.64
N ALA A 333 -2.58 -3.72 11.42
CA ALA A 333 -2.54 -4.98 12.17
C ALA A 333 -3.68 -5.05 13.19
N CYS A 334 -3.92 -3.98 13.97
CA CYS A 334 -5.08 -3.89 14.86
C CYS A 334 -6.40 -4.02 14.11
N ALA A 335 -6.54 -3.38 12.94
CA ALA A 335 -7.72 -3.48 12.08
C ALA A 335 -8.02 -4.93 11.68
N SER A 336 -6.99 -5.71 11.36
CA SER A 336 -7.12 -7.10 10.93
C SER A 336 -7.58 -8.04 12.04
N ILE A 337 -7.25 -7.77 13.29
CA ILE A 337 -7.71 -8.56 14.46
C ILE A 337 -8.87 -7.88 15.22
N ALA A 338 -9.44 -6.80 14.67
CA ALA A 338 -10.46 -5.98 15.29
C ALA A 338 -10.10 -5.49 16.72
N ALA A 339 -8.82 -5.24 17.01
CA ALA A 339 -8.33 -4.89 18.34
C ALA A 339 -8.51 -3.40 18.66
N LEU A 340 -9.77 -2.96 18.88
CA LEU A 340 -10.13 -1.56 19.11
C LEU A 340 -9.32 -0.89 20.25
N ARG A 341 -9.15 -1.58 21.38
CA ARG A 341 -8.41 -1.02 22.54
C ARG A 341 -6.95 -0.74 22.22
N HIS A 342 -6.30 -1.66 21.50
CA HIS A 342 -4.92 -1.47 21.05
C HIS A 342 -4.84 -0.34 20.02
N GLY A 343 -5.83 -0.27 19.12
CA GLY A 343 -6.00 0.83 18.18
C GLY A 343 -6.11 2.21 18.85
N ASP A 344 -6.90 2.34 19.92
CA ASP A 344 -7.04 3.59 20.67
C ASP A 344 -5.72 4.03 21.32
N ILE A 345 -4.96 3.08 21.90
CA ILE A 345 -3.63 3.35 22.47
C ILE A 345 -2.67 3.84 21.38
N LEU A 346 -2.68 3.20 20.20
CA LEU A 346 -1.86 3.61 19.07
C LEU A 346 -2.29 4.96 18.51
N HIS A 347 -3.59 5.27 18.47
CA HIS A 347 -4.11 6.57 18.04
C HIS A 347 -3.62 7.69 18.96
N ALA A 348 -3.75 7.53 20.28
CA ALA A 348 -3.20 8.51 21.25
C ALA A 348 -1.68 8.69 21.08
N ARG A 349 -0.96 7.61 20.76
CA ARG A 349 0.49 7.70 20.49
C ARG A 349 0.80 8.42 19.18
N VAL A 350 0.02 8.20 18.12
CA VAL A 350 0.11 8.92 16.84
C VAL A 350 -0.06 10.42 17.05
N GLU A 351 -1.02 10.84 17.87
CA GLU A 351 -1.21 12.25 18.21
C GLU A 351 -0.01 12.82 18.96
N LYS A 352 0.49 12.10 19.97
CA LYS A 352 1.67 12.52 20.76
C LYS A 352 2.94 12.65 19.92
N LEU A 353 3.11 11.81 18.91
CA LEU A 353 4.23 11.84 17.97
C LEU A 353 4.08 12.91 16.87
N GLY A 354 2.94 13.59 16.80
CA GLY A 354 2.68 14.61 15.79
C GLY A 354 2.33 14.03 14.41
N PHE A 355 1.94 12.76 14.32
CA PHE A 355 1.64 12.11 13.03
C PHE A 355 0.18 12.29 12.56
N LYS A 356 -0.63 13.06 13.29
CA LYS A 356 -2.07 13.24 13.04
C LYS A 356 -2.39 13.81 11.65
N ASP A 357 -1.50 14.59 11.05
CA ASP A 357 -1.76 15.25 9.76
C ASP A 357 -1.26 14.43 8.55
N HIS A 358 -0.61 13.29 8.79
CA HIS A 358 -0.17 12.40 7.72
C HIS A 358 -1.34 11.57 7.19
N VAL A 359 -1.65 11.77 5.90
CA VAL A 359 -2.73 11.05 5.18
C VAL A 359 -2.63 9.53 5.34
N ILE A 360 -1.42 8.95 5.24
CA ILE A 360 -1.22 7.50 5.40
C ILE A 360 -1.65 6.97 6.78
N VAL A 361 -1.43 7.75 7.84
CA VAL A 361 -1.79 7.38 9.21
C VAL A 361 -3.29 7.52 9.42
N ARG A 362 -3.89 8.60 8.89
CA ARG A 362 -5.34 8.79 8.91
C ARG A 362 -6.09 7.71 8.14
N ASN A 363 -5.61 7.30 6.97
CA ASN A 363 -6.18 6.17 6.22
C ASN A 363 -6.12 4.87 7.03
N ALA A 364 -5.02 4.63 7.74
CA ALA A 364 -4.91 3.46 8.63
C ALA A 364 -5.85 3.56 9.85
N LEU A 365 -6.07 4.76 10.42
CA LEU A 365 -7.03 4.98 11.51
C LEU A 365 -8.48 4.73 11.06
N ILE A 366 -8.88 5.25 9.89
CA ILE A 366 -10.21 5.01 9.28
C ILE A 366 -10.42 3.50 9.13
N ASN A 367 -9.46 2.79 8.53
CA ASN A 367 -9.53 1.34 8.37
C ASN A 367 -9.58 0.59 9.71
N MET A 368 -8.77 0.99 10.70
CA MET A 368 -8.74 0.41 12.04
C MET A 368 -10.08 0.55 12.75
N TYR A 369 -10.63 1.76 12.80
CA TYR A 369 -11.91 2.02 13.47
C TYR A 369 -13.07 1.33 12.76
N SER A 370 -13.11 1.40 11.42
CA SER A 370 -14.12 0.74 10.59
C SER A 370 -14.14 -0.77 10.83
N LYS A 371 -12.99 -1.46 10.71
CA LYS A 371 -12.90 -2.92 10.89
C LYS A 371 -13.10 -3.37 12.34
N SER A 372 -12.78 -2.52 13.30
CA SER A 372 -12.99 -2.79 14.73
C SER A 372 -14.40 -2.42 15.21
N GLY A 373 -15.33 -2.13 14.30
CA GLY A 373 -16.74 -1.92 14.64
C GLY A 373 -17.12 -0.50 15.09
N SER A 374 -16.19 0.47 15.11
CA SER A 374 -16.45 1.85 15.53
C SER A 374 -16.53 2.79 14.32
N ILE A 375 -17.65 2.74 13.58
CA ILE A 375 -17.83 3.53 12.36
C ILE A 375 -17.86 5.06 12.62
N ASP A 376 -18.35 5.49 13.79
CA ASP A 376 -18.37 6.90 14.18
C ASP A 376 -16.94 7.45 14.36
N SER A 377 -16.07 6.70 15.04
CA SER A 377 -14.66 7.07 15.20
C SER A 377 -13.92 7.08 13.85
N SER A 378 -14.28 6.16 12.95
CA SER A 378 -13.79 6.15 11.57
C SER A 378 -14.19 7.42 10.82
N TYR A 379 -15.46 7.85 10.94
CA TYR A 379 -15.93 9.08 10.31
C TYR A 379 -15.30 10.34 10.93
N ASN A 380 -15.08 10.36 12.25
CA ASN A 380 -14.37 11.47 12.91
C ASN A 380 -12.94 11.60 12.36
N ALA A 381 -12.21 10.47 12.26
CA ALA A 381 -10.87 10.48 11.68
C ALA A 381 -10.86 10.93 10.20
N PHE A 382 -11.92 10.66 9.44
CA PHE A 382 -12.11 11.08 8.05
C PHE A 382 -12.50 12.56 7.90
N SER A 383 -13.41 13.05 8.75
CA SER A 383 -13.93 14.42 8.69
C SER A 383 -12.90 15.45 9.15
N ASP A 384 -12.01 15.08 10.07
CA ASP A 384 -10.90 15.92 10.54
C ASP A 384 -9.79 16.17 9.50
N MET A 385 -9.81 15.47 8.34
CA MET A 385 -8.77 15.59 7.32
C MET A 385 -8.96 16.82 6.43
N ILE A 386 -7.90 17.61 6.25
CA ILE A 386 -7.88 18.76 5.32
C ILE A 386 -7.74 18.27 3.87
N HIS A 387 -6.84 17.32 3.64
CA HIS A 387 -6.58 16.73 2.33
C HIS A 387 -6.96 15.25 2.34
N ARG A 388 -7.78 14.82 1.38
CA ARG A 388 -8.24 13.43 1.25
C ARG A 388 -7.82 12.91 -0.12
N ASP A 389 -7.06 11.83 -0.13
CA ASP A 389 -6.73 11.13 -1.37
C ASP A 389 -7.78 10.07 -1.70
N ILE A 390 -7.67 9.47 -2.89
CA ILE A 390 -8.54 8.38 -3.33
C ILE A 390 -8.62 7.20 -2.34
N ILE A 391 -7.53 6.92 -1.62
CA ILE A 391 -7.48 5.85 -0.62
C ILE A 391 -8.34 6.22 0.58
N THR A 392 -8.32 7.49 0.99
CA THR A 392 -9.12 8.05 2.09
C THR A 392 -10.62 7.86 1.81
N TRP A 393 -11.08 8.28 0.63
CA TRP A 393 -12.47 8.14 0.21
C TRP A 393 -12.91 6.68 0.13
N ASN A 394 -12.09 5.84 -0.51
CA ASN A 394 -12.37 4.40 -0.63
C ASN A 394 -12.47 3.70 0.73
N ALA A 395 -11.60 4.05 1.68
CA ALA A 395 -11.64 3.48 3.03
C ALA A 395 -12.98 3.78 3.72
N MET A 396 -13.51 4.99 3.56
CA MET A 396 -14.79 5.38 4.17
C MET A 396 -16.00 4.77 3.44
N ILE A 397 -16.01 4.76 2.10
CA ILE A 397 -17.08 4.12 1.30
C ILE A 397 -17.18 2.63 1.65
N CYS A 398 -16.05 1.90 1.62
CA CYS A 398 -16.02 0.49 1.99
C CYS A 398 -16.39 0.28 3.47
N GLY A 399 -15.96 1.17 4.36
CA GLY A 399 -16.33 1.14 5.76
C GLY A 399 -17.84 1.20 5.97
N TYR A 400 -18.51 2.19 5.39
CA TYR A 400 -19.97 2.29 5.47
C TYR A 400 -20.68 1.09 4.83
N SER A 401 -20.24 0.65 3.65
CA SER A 401 -20.82 -0.52 2.97
C SER A 401 -20.74 -1.78 3.85
N HIS A 402 -19.59 -2.07 4.47
CA HIS A 402 -19.44 -3.24 5.35
C HIS A 402 -20.31 -3.20 6.61
N HIS A 403 -20.66 -2.01 7.07
CA HIS A 403 -21.58 -1.79 8.20
C HIS A 403 -23.07 -1.80 7.77
N GLY A 404 -23.35 -2.02 6.48
CA GLY A 404 -24.72 -1.99 5.94
C GLY A 404 -25.30 -0.58 5.80
N LEU A 405 -24.48 0.45 5.96
CA LEU A 405 -24.84 1.87 5.86
C LEU A 405 -24.71 2.34 4.41
N GLY A 406 -25.46 1.70 3.51
CA GLY A 406 -25.31 1.88 2.07
C GLY A 406 -25.63 3.30 1.59
N GLU A 407 -26.60 3.98 2.21
CA GLU A 407 -26.95 5.37 1.86
C GLU A 407 -25.79 6.32 2.15
N GLN A 408 -25.16 6.18 3.32
CA GLN A 408 -23.98 6.95 3.70
C GLN A 408 -22.80 6.66 2.78
N ALA A 409 -22.61 5.40 2.37
CA ALA A 409 -21.56 5.03 1.41
C ALA A 409 -21.75 5.72 0.04
N LEU A 410 -22.99 5.76 -0.47
CA LEU A 410 -23.31 6.45 -1.72
C LEU A 410 -23.20 7.97 -1.60
N GLN A 411 -23.53 8.55 -0.44
CA GLN A 411 -23.31 9.98 -0.17
C GLN A 411 -21.81 10.32 -0.21
N VAL A 412 -20.97 9.55 0.49
CA VAL A 412 -19.51 9.76 0.48
C VAL A 412 -18.94 9.62 -0.94
N PHE A 413 -19.48 8.71 -1.76
CA PHE A 413 -19.10 8.60 -3.16
C PHE A 413 -19.47 9.86 -3.97
N GLN A 414 -20.66 10.43 -3.76
CA GLN A 414 -21.06 11.68 -4.41
C GLN A 414 -20.19 12.87 -3.97
N ASP A 415 -19.83 12.92 -2.69
CA ASP A 415 -18.93 13.94 -2.14
C ASP A 415 -17.52 13.82 -2.75
N MET A 416 -17.01 12.59 -2.93
CA MET A 416 -15.74 12.32 -3.61
C MET A 416 -15.74 12.87 -5.04
N VAL A 417 -16.77 12.57 -5.82
CA VAL A 417 -16.89 13.05 -7.21
C VAL A 417 -17.03 14.57 -7.25
N SER A 418 -17.78 15.15 -6.32
CA SER A 418 -17.96 16.61 -6.21
C SER A 418 -16.66 17.34 -5.79
N ALA A 419 -15.79 16.68 -5.04
CA ALA A 419 -14.46 17.17 -4.70
C ALA A 419 -13.45 17.10 -5.87
N GLY A 420 -13.84 16.54 -7.02
CA GLY A 420 -12.99 16.40 -8.20
C GLY A 420 -12.02 15.20 -8.15
N GLU A 421 -12.20 14.30 -7.19
CA GLU A 421 -11.41 13.07 -7.10
C GLU A 421 -11.94 12.01 -8.08
N CYS A 422 -11.05 11.43 -8.88
CA CYS A 422 -11.40 10.42 -9.88
C CYS A 422 -11.62 9.06 -9.22
N PRO A 423 -12.82 8.44 -9.32
CA PRO A 423 -13.04 7.07 -8.86
C PRO A 423 -12.07 6.07 -9.49
N ASN A 424 -11.72 5.01 -8.77
CA ASN A 424 -10.92 3.90 -9.29
C ASN A 424 -11.61 2.53 -9.12
N TYR A 425 -10.91 1.47 -9.50
CA TYR A 425 -11.36 0.08 -9.35
C TYR A 425 -11.90 -0.23 -7.95
N VAL A 426 -11.22 0.21 -6.89
CA VAL A 426 -11.63 -0.08 -5.51
C VAL A 426 -12.86 0.72 -5.09
N THR A 427 -13.04 1.94 -5.60
CA THR A 427 -14.22 2.77 -5.33
C THR A 427 -15.51 2.04 -5.70
N PHE A 428 -15.54 1.42 -6.88
CA PHE A 428 -16.74 0.74 -7.38
C PHE A 428 -17.04 -0.57 -6.67
N ILE A 429 -16.05 -1.26 -6.07
CA ILE A 429 -16.32 -2.37 -5.15
C ILE A 429 -17.17 -1.87 -3.97
N GLY A 430 -16.76 -0.74 -3.36
CA GLY A 430 -17.50 -0.12 -2.25
C GLY A 430 -18.91 0.30 -2.63
N VAL A 431 -19.09 0.96 -3.78
CA VAL A 431 -20.38 1.43 -4.31
C VAL A 431 -21.32 0.27 -4.66
N LEU A 432 -20.83 -0.77 -5.34
CA LEU A 432 -21.65 -1.93 -5.68
C LEU A 432 -22.03 -2.74 -4.44
N SER A 433 -21.14 -2.83 -3.44
CA SER A 433 -21.45 -3.41 -2.14
C SER A 433 -22.54 -2.59 -1.42
N ALA A 434 -22.48 -1.26 -1.45
CA ALA A 434 -23.54 -0.39 -0.92
C ALA A 434 -24.89 -0.67 -1.59
N CYS A 435 -24.91 -0.77 -2.93
CA CYS A 435 -26.11 -1.14 -3.68
C CYS A 435 -26.62 -2.52 -3.26
N ALA A 436 -25.73 -3.50 -3.04
CA ALA A 436 -26.07 -4.83 -2.55
C ALA A 436 -26.70 -4.81 -1.14
N HIS A 437 -26.30 -3.88 -0.27
CA HIS A 437 -26.91 -3.71 1.05
C HIS A 437 -28.29 -3.05 0.98
N LEU A 438 -28.51 -2.14 0.02
CA LEU A 438 -29.79 -1.46 -0.18
C LEU A 438 -30.78 -2.23 -1.08
N GLY A 439 -30.31 -3.27 -1.78
CA GLY A 439 -31.12 -4.00 -2.77
C GLY A 439 -31.36 -3.21 -4.06
N PHE A 440 -30.53 -2.21 -4.38
CA PHE A 440 -30.66 -1.35 -5.54
C PHE A 440 -30.14 -2.02 -6.81
N VAL A 441 -30.92 -2.98 -7.34
CA VAL A 441 -30.52 -3.82 -8.49
C VAL A 441 -30.26 -2.97 -9.74
N LYS A 442 -31.15 -2.03 -10.06
CA LYS A 442 -31.06 -1.20 -11.27
C LYS A 442 -29.83 -0.29 -11.22
N GLU A 443 -29.60 0.34 -10.09
CA GLU A 443 -28.49 1.24 -9.83
C GLU A 443 -27.16 0.47 -9.84
N GLY A 444 -27.12 -0.74 -9.26
CA GLY A 444 -25.93 -1.60 -9.33
C GLY A 444 -25.51 -1.90 -10.77
N PHE A 445 -26.45 -2.27 -11.64
CA PHE A 445 -26.15 -2.47 -13.07
C PHE A 445 -25.82 -1.17 -13.81
N TYR A 446 -26.40 -0.05 -13.41
CA TYR A 446 -26.05 1.27 -13.97
C TYR A 446 -24.59 1.64 -13.64
N TYR A 447 -24.16 1.48 -12.39
CA TYR A 447 -22.78 1.74 -11.99
C TYR A 447 -21.79 0.82 -12.72
N LEU A 448 -22.08 -0.49 -12.77
CA LEU A 448 -21.22 -1.49 -13.41
C LEU A 448 -21.03 -1.24 -14.92
N ASN A 449 -22.13 -0.97 -15.64
CA ASN A 449 -22.11 -0.96 -17.10
C ASN A 449 -21.90 0.44 -17.72
N GLN A 450 -22.32 1.50 -17.04
CA GLN A 450 -22.28 2.88 -17.57
C GLN A 450 -21.21 3.71 -16.87
N VAL A 451 -21.27 3.82 -15.55
CA VAL A 451 -20.41 4.74 -14.80
C VAL A 451 -18.95 4.28 -14.79
N MET A 452 -18.68 2.99 -14.52
CA MET A 452 -17.31 2.46 -14.60
C MET A 452 -16.69 2.69 -15.99
N LYS A 453 -17.49 2.47 -17.05
CA LYS A 453 -17.07 2.69 -18.44
C LYS A 453 -16.74 4.17 -18.73
N SER A 454 -17.50 5.12 -18.19
CA SER A 454 -17.19 6.55 -18.37
C SER A 454 -15.86 6.95 -17.72
N PHE A 455 -15.44 6.24 -16.65
CA PHE A 455 -14.13 6.41 -16.02
C PHE A 455 -13.03 5.51 -16.61
N LYS A 456 -13.32 4.77 -17.69
CA LYS A 456 -12.39 3.80 -18.32
C LYS A 456 -11.91 2.70 -17.34
N ILE A 457 -12.77 2.29 -16.42
CA ILE A 457 -12.51 1.20 -15.49
C ILE A 457 -13.20 -0.05 -16.01
N GLU A 458 -12.43 -1.11 -16.24
CA GLU A 458 -12.96 -2.42 -16.61
C GLU A 458 -13.41 -3.18 -15.35
N PRO A 459 -14.63 -3.76 -15.32
CA PRO A 459 -15.07 -4.56 -14.19
C PRO A 459 -14.33 -5.90 -14.13
N GLY A 460 -13.76 -6.19 -12.97
CA GLY A 460 -13.13 -7.48 -12.65
C GLY A 460 -13.96 -8.34 -11.68
N LEU A 461 -13.37 -9.45 -11.23
CA LEU A 461 -14.04 -10.48 -10.42
C LEU A 461 -14.72 -9.91 -9.18
N GLU A 462 -14.08 -8.99 -8.45
CA GLU A 462 -14.62 -8.40 -7.21
C GLU A 462 -15.89 -7.60 -7.46
N HIS A 463 -15.99 -6.90 -8.60
CA HIS A 463 -17.18 -6.16 -8.99
C HIS A 463 -18.33 -7.11 -9.30
N TYR A 464 -18.04 -8.16 -10.08
CA TYR A 464 -19.04 -9.17 -10.42
C TYR A 464 -19.53 -9.94 -9.20
N THR A 465 -18.65 -10.24 -8.24
CA THR A 465 -19.02 -10.85 -6.96
C THR A 465 -19.96 -9.94 -6.15
N CYS A 466 -19.75 -8.61 -6.16
CA CYS A 466 -20.69 -7.67 -5.54
C CYS A 466 -22.07 -7.70 -6.22
N MET A 467 -22.13 -7.88 -7.55
CA MET A 467 -23.39 -8.03 -8.29
C MET A 467 -24.10 -9.35 -7.97
N VAL A 468 -23.35 -10.45 -7.84
CA VAL A 468 -23.89 -11.73 -7.37
C VAL A 468 -24.46 -11.57 -5.95
N ALA A 469 -23.75 -10.88 -5.06
CA ALA A 469 -24.23 -10.60 -3.70
C ALA A 469 -25.51 -9.73 -3.69
N LEU A 470 -25.59 -8.72 -4.57
CA LEU A 470 -26.78 -7.88 -4.75
C LEU A 470 -28.00 -8.71 -5.16
N LEU A 471 -27.89 -9.50 -6.23
CA LEU A 471 -28.98 -10.37 -6.70
C LEU A 471 -29.36 -11.43 -5.66
N SER A 472 -28.34 -12.00 -5.02
CA SER A 472 -28.48 -13.00 -3.95
C SER A 472 -29.29 -12.47 -2.76
N ARG A 473 -29.01 -11.25 -2.29
CA ARG A 473 -29.70 -10.64 -1.13
C ARG A 473 -31.15 -10.27 -1.43
N VAL A 474 -31.43 -9.87 -2.67
CA VAL A 474 -32.80 -9.58 -3.13
C VAL A 474 -33.61 -10.87 -3.35
N GLY A 475 -32.95 -12.03 -3.45
CA GLY A 475 -33.57 -13.33 -3.69
C GLY A 475 -33.73 -13.70 -5.17
N MET A 476 -33.11 -12.95 -6.07
CA MET A 476 -33.06 -13.19 -7.52
C MET A 476 -32.00 -14.26 -7.86
N LEU A 477 -32.21 -15.47 -7.34
CA LEU A 477 -31.18 -16.52 -7.36
C LEU A 477 -30.94 -17.11 -8.74
N ASP A 478 -31.99 -17.26 -9.56
CA ASP A 478 -31.87 -17.78 -10.92
C ASP A 478 -31.16 -16.76 -11.83
N GLU A 479 -31.45 -15.46 -11.65
CA GLU A 479 -30.73 -14.39 -12.33
C GLU A 479 -29.26 -14.32 -11.91
N ALA A 480 -28.96 -14.55 -10.62
CA ALA A 480 -27.59 -14.64 -10.14
C ALA A 480 -26.83 -15.84 -10.74
N GLU A 481 -27.46 -17.03 -10.81
CA GLU A 481 -26.88 -18.20 -11.49
C GLU A 481 -26.63 -17.91 -12.97
N ASN A 482 -27.59 -17.29 -13.67
CA ASN A 482 -27.46 -16.94 -15.07
C ASN A 482 -26.37 -15.88 -15.30
N PHE A 483 -26.26 -14.88 -14.41
CA PHE A 483 -25.21 -13.88 -14.46
C PHE A 483 -23.81 -14.50 -14.34
N MET A 484 -23.64 -15.45 -13.41
CA MET A 484 -22.38 -16.20 -13.26
C MET A 484 -22.06 -17.04 -14.50
N LYS A 485 -23.05 -17.68 -15.13
CA LYS A 485 -22.84 -18.48 -16.35
C LYS A 485 -22.49 -17.66 -17.59
N THR A 486 -23.04 -16.45 -17.70
CA THR A 486 -22.90 -15.60 -18.91
C THR A 486 -21.66 -14.70 -18.86
N THR A 487 -21.18 -14.35 -17.67
CA THR A 487 -20.01 -13.49 -17.51
C THR A 487 -18.73 -14.30 -17.72
N GLN A 488 -17.88 -13.87 -18.66
CA GLN A 488 -16.62 -14.54 -19.00
C GLN A 488 -15.52 -14.20 -17.97
N VAL A 489 -15.66 -14.72 -16.76
CA VAL A 489 -14.63 -14.62 -15.71
C VAL A 489 -14.42 -15.98 -15.04
N LYS A 490 -13.20 -16.20 -14.56
CA LYS A 490 -12.90 -17.35 -13.72
C LYS A 490 -13.41 -17.07 -12.30
N TRP A 491 -14.62 -17.54 -12.02
CA TRP A 491 -15.21 -17.45 -10.69
C TRP A 491 -14.39 -18.22 -9.65
N ASP A 492 -14.30 -17.64 -8.44
CA ASP A 492 -13.66 -18.26 -7.30
C ASP A 492 -14.68 -18.97 -6.39
N VAL A 493 -14.18 -19.69 -5.40
CA VAL A 493 -15.01 -20.40 -4.41
C VAL A 493 -15.88 -19.41 -3.62
N VAL A 494 -15.42 -18.18 -3.40
CA VAL A 494 -16.11 -17.16 -2.60
C VAL A 494 -17.40 -16.68 -3.28
N ALA A 495 -17.36 -16.40 -4.59
CA ALA A 495 -18.54 -15.98 -5.34
C ALA A 495 -19.63 -17.07 -5.33
N TRP A 496 -19.24 -18.33 -5.57
CA TRP A 496 -20.18 -19.45 -5.50
C TRP A 496 -20.71 -19.70 -4.08
N ARG A 497 -19.88 -19.56 -3.05
CA ARG A 497 -20.31 -19.65 -1.65
C ARG A 497 -21.30 -18.55 -1.27
N THR A 498 -21.16 -17.36 -1.84
CA THR A 498 -22.11 -16.24 -1.64
C THR A 498 -23.50 -16.64 -2.13
N LEU A 499 -23.59 -17.16 -3.35
CA LEU A 499 -24.86 -17.64 -3.92
C LEU A 499 -25.40 -18.88 -3.18
N LEU A 500 -24.52 -19.79 -2.74
CA LEU A 500 -24.89 -20.95 -1.94
C LEU A 500 -25.54 -20.54 -0.61
N ASN A 501 -24.95 -19.56 0.07
CA ASN A 501 -25.49 -19.03 1.32
C ASN A 501 -26.86 -18.37 1.08
N ALA A 502 -27.02 -17.65 -0.03
CA ALA A 502 -28.32 -17.08 -0.41
C ALA A 502 -29.38 -18.16 -0.66
N CYS A 503 -29.02 -19.28 -1.28
CA CYS A 503 -29.92 -20.44 -1.43
C CYS A 503 -30.37 -21.01 -0.08
N HIS A 504 -29.50 -20.96 0.95
CA HIS A 504 -29.84 -21.37 2.30
C HIS A 504 -30.85 -20.40 2.94
N VAL A 505 -30.60 -19.10 2.80
CA VAL A 505 -31.43 -18.03 3.37
C VAL A 505 -32.81 -17.99 2.72
N HIS A 506 -32.88 -18.01 1.38
CA HIS A 506 -34.12 -17.97 0.60
C HIS A 506 -34.78 -19.35 0.41
N ARG A 507 -34.25 -20.40 1.06
CA ARG A 507 -34.81 -21.78 1.06
C ARG A 507 -34.89 -22.45 -0.33
N ASN A 508 -34.09 -22.02 -1.30
CA ASN A 508 -33.96 -22.68 -2.59
C ASN A 508 -32.90 -23.81 -2.53
N TYR A 509 -33.25 -24.90 -1.84
CA TYR A 509 -32.32 -26.02 -1.60
C TYR A 509 -31.95 -26.80 -2.88
N GLY A 510 -32.81 -26.75 -3.90
CA GLY A 510 -32.55 -27.41 -5.19
C GLY A 510 -31.37 -26.76 -5.92
N LEU A 511 -31.41 -25.42 -6.05
CA LEU A 511 -30.29 -24.65 -6.59
C LEU A 511 -29.06 -24.74 -5.69
N GLY A 512 -29.25 -24.65 -4.37
CA GLY A 512 -28.16 -24.77 -3.39
C GLY A 512 -27.36 -26.07 -3.52
N ARG A 513 -28.03 -27.20 -3.78
CA ARG A 513 -27.34 -28.47 -4.05
C ARG A 513 -26.45 -28.41 -5.29
N ARG A 514 -26.95 -27.88 -6.41
CA ARG A 514 -26.17 -27.77 -7.66
C ARG A 514 -24.93 -26.92 -7.47
N ILE A 515 -25.08 -25.76 -6.81
CA ILE A 515 -23.96 -24.86 -6.53
C ILE A 515 -22.94 -25.54 -5.61
N ALA A 516 -23.39 -26.24 -4.57
CA ALA A 516 -22.49 -26.96 -3.66
C ALA A 516 -21.68 -28.03 -4.40
N GLU A 517 -22.29 -28.76 -5.34
CA GLU A 517 -21.58 -29.73 -6.18
C GLU A 517 -20.51 -29.04 -7.05
N SER A 518 -20.80 -27.87 -7.64
CA SER A 518 -19.81 -27.07 -8.38
C SER A 518 -18.66 -26.57 -7.49
N VAL A 519 -18.94 -26.08 -6.29
CA VAL A 519 -17.90 -25.64 -5.35
C VAL A 519 -17.00 -26.81 -4.93
N LEU A 520 -17.57 -27.97 -4.63
CA LEU A 520 -16.80 -29.14 -4.19
C LEU A 520 -15.97 -29.78 -5.32
N GLN A 521 -16.29 -29.50 -6.59
CA GLN A 521 -15.42 -29.83 -7.73
C GLN A 521 -14.21 -28.89 -7.80
N MET A 522 -14.38 -27.62 -7.42
CA MET A 522 -13.29 -26.62 -7.38
C MET A 522 -12.39 -26.80 -6.16
N ASP A 523 -12.98 -26.92 -4.97
CA ASP A 523 -12.30 -27.19 -3.71
C ASP A 523 -12.99 -28.33 -2.94
N PRO A 524 -12.46 -29.56 -3.07
CA PRO A 524 -12.97 -30.74 -2.37
C PRO A 524 -12.88 -30.68 -0.84
N ARG A 525 -12.16 -29.72 -0.27
CA ARG A 525 -11.90 -29.59 1.18
C ARG A 525 -12.63 -28.39 1.81
N ASP A 526 -13.46 -27.67 1.06
CA ASP A 526 -14.18 -26.50 1.58
C ASP A 526 -15.19 -26.87 2.69
N VAL A 527 -14.80 -26.62 3.94
CA VAL A 527 -15.59 -26.92 5.15
C VAL A 527 -16.94 -26.18 5.13
N GLY A 528 -16.95 -24.94 4.58
CA GLY A 528 -18.13 -24.08 4.55
C GLY A 528 -19.26 -24.67 3.73
N THR A 529 -18.96 -25.18 2.55
CA THR A 529 -19.93 -25.81 1.63
C THR A 529 -20.53 -27.07 2.22
N TYR A 530 -19.73 -27.95 2.82
CA TYR A 530 -20.26 -29.12 3.52
C TYR A 530 -21.19 -28.75 4.67
N THR A 531 -20.82 -27.73 5.46
CA THR A 531 -21.63 -27.26 6.58
C THR A 531 -22.95 -26.66 6.08
N LEU A 532 -22.92 -25.81 5.06
CA LEU A 532 -24.12 -25.21 4.46
C LEU A 532 -25.03 -26.27 3.84
N LEU A 533 -24.48 -27.21 3.07
CA LEU A 533 -25.25 -28.28 2.43
C LEU A 533 -25.89 -29.22 3.45
N SER A 534 -25.17 -29.60 4.50
CA SER A 534 -25.70 -30.34 5.65
C SER A 534 -26.85 -29.57 6.31
N ASN A 535 -26.68 -28.26 6.52
CA ASN A 535 -27.72 -27.42 7.12
C ASN A 535 -28.96 -27.29 6.24
N MET A 536 -28.79 -27.21 4.91
CA MET A 536 -29.90 -27.21 3.95
C MET A 536 -30.68 -28.54 3.99
N TYR A 537 -29.99 -29.69 4.01
CA TYR A 537 -30.64 -30.99 4.14
C TYR A 537 -31.43 -31.12 5.45
N ALA A 538 -30.85 -30.67 6.56
CA ALA A 538 -31.54 -30.66 7.85
C ALA A 538 -32.80 -29.77 7.83
N LYS A 539 -32.71 -28.55 7.29
CA LYS A 539 -33.89 -27.65 7.14
C LYS A 539 -34.94 -28.20 6.17
N ALA A 540 -34.54 -29.03 5.19
CA ALA A 540 -35.45 -29.73 4.30
C ALA A 540 -36.02 -31.03 4.90
N LYS A 541 -35.71 -31.35 6.17
CA LYS A 541 -36.07 -32.61 6.86
C LYS A 541 -35.57 -33.89 6.15
N ARG A 542 -34.46 -33.77 5.41
CA ARG A 542 -33.81 -34.86 4.68
C ARG A 542 -32.58 -35.37 5.44
N TRP A 543 -32.83 -36.17 6.47
CA TRP A 543 -31.78 -36.69 7.35
C TRP A 543 -30.82 -37.68 6.67
N ASP A 544 -31.30 -38.39 5.64
CA ASP A 544 -30.50 -39.20 4.73
C ASP A 544 -29.31 -38.40 4.15
N GLY A 545 -29.61 -37.20 3.63
CA GLY A 545 -28.59 -36.30 3.08
C GLY A 545 -27.61 -35.81 4.13
N VAL A 546 -28.07 -35.48 5.35
CA VAL A 546 -27.20 -35.07 6.47
C VAL A 546 -26.21 -36.17 6.83
N VAL A 547 -26.67 -37.42 6.90
CA VAL A 547 -25.81 -38.58 7.20
C VAL A 547 -24.78 -38.78 6.08
N THR A 548 -25.18 -38.69 4.81
CA THR A 548 -24.26 -38.78 3.68
C THR A 548 -23.18 -37.70 3.74
N ILE A 549 -23.55 -36.44 4.00
CA ILE A 549 -22.60 -35.34 4.10
C ILE A 549 -21.65 -35.53 5.29
N ARG A 550 -22.15 -35.90 6.47
CA ARG A 550 -21.29 -36.20 7.64
C ARG A 550 -20.36 -37.37 7.39
N LYS A 551 -20.79 -38.39 6.64
CA LYS A 551 -19.93 -39.50 6.21
C LYS A 551 -18.80 -39.01 5.31
N LEU A 552 -19.11 -38.21 4.29
CA LEU A 552 -18.12 -37.61 3.39
C LEU A 552 -17.13 -36.71 4.13
N MET A 553 -17.59 -35.91 5.09
CA MET A 553 -16.71 -35.09 5.93
C MET A 553 -15.73 -35.95 6.73
N ARG A 554 -16.17 -37.08 7.30
CA ARG A 554 -15.29 -38.02 8.01
C ARG A 554 -14.28 -38.68 7.08
N GLU A 555 -14.73 -39.17 5.92
CA GLU A 555 -13.85 -39.82 4.93
C GLU A 555 -12.76 -38.88 4.40
N ARG A 556 -13.06 -37.58 4.30
CA ARG A 556 -12.14 -36.55 3.83
C ARG A 556 -11.39 -35.82 4.96
N ASN A 557 -11.52 -36.26 6.22
CA ASN A 557 -10.93 -35.63 7.40
C ASN A 557 -11.27 -34.13 7.56
N ILE A 558 -12.47 -33.73 7.13
CA ILE A 558 -12.97 -32.36 7.22
C ILE A 558 -13.59 -32.15 8.59
N LYS A 559 -12.99 -31.25 9.38
CA LYS A 559 -13.48 -30.88 10.72
C LYS A 559 -14.11 -29.50 10.69
N LYS A 560 -15.29 -29.38 11.30
CA LYS A 560 -15.95 -28.08 11.53
C LYS A 560 -15.26 -27.38 12.71
N GLU A 561 -14.93 -26.11 12.54
CA GLU A 561 -14.43 -25.30 13.65
C GLU A 561 -15.54 -25.04 14.68
N PRO A 562 -15.26 -25.21 15.99
CA PRO A 562 -16.22 -24.87 17.03
C PRO A 562 -16.40 -23.35 17.11
N GLY A 563 -17.60 -22.91 17.47
CA GLY A 563 -17.86 -21.49 17.75
C GLY A 563 -17.30 -21.10 19.11
N VAL A 564 -16.27 -20.25 19.11
CA VAL A 564 -15.54 -19.81 20.29
C VAL A 564 -15.74 -18.31 20.48
N SER A 565 -16.13 -17.92 21.70
CA SER A 565 -16.24 -16.52 22.11
C SER A 565 -15.25 -16.25 23.23
N TRP A 566 -14.65 -15.07 23.29
CA TRP A 566 -13.73 -14.71 24.36
C TRP A 566 -13.88 -13.26 24.83
N LEU A 567 -13.39 -13.01 26.04
CA LEU A 567 -13.30 -11.69 26.67
C LEU A 567 -11.87 -11.47 27.15
N GLU A 568 -11.42 -10.22 27.09
CA GLU A 568 -10.20 -9.81 27.76
C GLU A 568 -10.56 -9.00 29.01
N ILE A 569 -10.23 -9.52 30.19
CA ILE A 569 -10.48 -8.87 31.48
C ILE A 569 -9.15 -8.74 32.20
N ARG A 570 -8.70 -7.51 32.45
CA ARG A 570 -7.43 -7.23 33.16
C ARG A 570 -6.20 -7.94 32.56
N ASN A 571 -6.08 -7.97 31.22
CA ASN A 571 -5.07 -8.68 30.43
C ASN A 571 -5.19 -10.22 30.43
N ASP A 572 -6.20 -10.80 31.07
CA ASP A 572 -6.47 -12.24 30.98
C ASP A 572 -7.52 -12.51 29.91
N ILE A 573 -7.22 -13.44 28.99
CA ILE A 573 -8.14 -13.87 27.94
C ILE A 573 -8.94 -15.06 28.44
N HIS A 574 -10.26 -14.88 28.57
CA HIS A 574 -11.21 -15.92 28.96
C HIS A 574 -11.93 -16.46 27.74
N VAL A 575 -11.76 -17.74 27.45
CA VAL A 575 -12.28 -18.40 26.24
C VAL A 575 -13.45 -19.32 26.59
N PHE A 576 -14.53 -19.20 25.83
CA PHE A 576 -15.77 -19.96 25.98
C PHE A 576 -16.08 -20.73 24.71
N VAL A 577 -16.36 -22.02 24.87
CA VAL A 577 -16.78 -22.93 23.79
C VAL A 577 -18.15 -23.48 24.16
N SER A 578 -19.06 -23.56 23.19
CA SER A 578 -20.36 -24.21 23.42
C SER A 578 -20.16 -25.63 23.97
N GLU A 579 -20.93 -26.01 24.99
CA GLU A 579 -20.85 -27.30 25.69
C GLU A 579 -19.55 -27.57 26.48
N GLY A 580 -18.59 -26.64 26.50
CA GLY A 580 -17.35 -26.78 27.25
C GLY A 580 -17.51 -26.47 28.74
N SER A 581 -17.11 -27.40 29.62
CA SER A 581 -17.01 -27.18 31.08
C SER A 581 -15.61 -26.73 31.53
N ASN A 582 -14.74 -26.33 30.61
CA ASN A 582 -13.32 -26.09 30.88
C ASN A 582 -13.00 -24.79 31.63
N HIS A 583 -13.99 -23.94 31.92
CA HIS A 583 -13.78 -22.72 32.69
C HIS A 583 -13.84 -23.00 34.20
N PRO A 584 -12.88 -22.50 35.02
CA PRO A 584 -12.88 -22.74 36.47
C PRO A 584 -14.17 -22.33 37.19
N GLU A 585 -14.84 -21.29 36.67
CA GLU A 585 -16.11 -20.76 37.20
C GLU A 585 -17.35 -21.20 36.39
N SER A 586 -17.27 -22.34 35.68
CA SER A 586 -18.33 -22.79 34.76
C SER A 586 -19.70 -22.90 35.43
N VAL A 587 -19.76 -23.41 36.66
CA VAL A 587 -21.03 -23.54 37.43
C VAL A 587 -21.69 -22.18 37.64
N GLN A 588 -20.94 -21.17 38.08
CA GLN A 588 -21.46 -19.82 38.30
C GLN A 588 -21.90 -19.16 36.99
N ILE A 589 -21.15 -19.38 35.91
CA ILE A 589 -21.51 -18.89 34.56
C ILE A 589 -22.84 -19.50 34.11
N TYR A 590 -23.02 -20.81 34.26
CA TYR A 590 -24.26 -21.49 33.88
C TYR A 590 -25.46 -20.98 34.66
N MET A 591 -25.32 -20.78 35.98
CA MET A 591 -26.37 -20.15 36.80
C MET A 591 -26.69 -18.74 36.32
N LYS A 592 -25.66 -17.95 35.97
CA LYS A 592 -25.86 -16.59 35.49
C LYS A 592 -26.52 -16.52 34.11
N VAL A 593 -26.24 -17.48 33.23
CA VAL A 593 -26.97 -17.63 31.95
C VAL A 593 -28.44 -17.90 32.21
N GLN A 594 -28.78 -18.81 33.13
CA GLN A 594 -30.18 -19.09 33.47
C GLN A 594 -30.90 -17.86 34.02
N GLU A 595 -30.26 -17.11 34.94
CA GLU A 595 -30.78 -15.83 35.45
C GLU A 595 -31.02 -14.83 34.31
N LEU A 596 -30.06 -14.72 33.38
CA LEU A 596 -30.17 -13.83 32.23
C LEU A 596 -31.33 -14.22 31.31
N LEU A 597 -31.47 -15.50 30.98
CA LEU A 597 -32.54 -16.03 30.14
C LEU A 597 -33.92 -15.83 30.81
N ALA A 598 -34.03 -16.09 32.11
CA ALA A 598 -35.25 -15.86 32.88
C ALA A 598 -35.67 -14.38 32.87
N LEU A 599 -34.70 -13.46 32.81
CA LEU A 599 -34.94 -12.03 32.81
C LEU A 599 -35.33 -11.48 31.43
N ILE A 600 -34.83 -12.05 30.33
CA ILE A 600 -35.18 -11.61 28.97
C ILE A 600 -36.41 -12.32 28.38
N LYS A 601 -36.78 -13.52 28.86
CA LYS A 601 -37.98 -14.25 28.39
C LYS A 601 -39.27 -13.42 28.51
N PRO A 602 -39.57 -12.74 29.64
CA PRO A 602 -40.76 -11.89 29.76
C PRO A 602 -40.77 -10.68 28.81
N LEU A 603 -39.62 -10.30 28.24
CA LEU A 603 -39.47 -9.18 27.31
C LEU A 603 -39.67 -9.58 25.83
N GLY A 604 -40.11 -10.82 25.59
CA GLY A 604 -40.34 -11.34 24.25
C GLY A 604 -39.16 -12.12 23.67
N TYR A 605 -38.16 -12.50 24.47
CA TYR A 605 -37.16 -13.47 24.02
C TYR A 605 -37.81 -14.85 23.88
N VAL A 606 -37.83 -15.37 22.65
CA VAL A 606 -38.27 -16.74 22.34
C VAL A 606 -37.07 -17.50 21.73
N PRO A 607 -36.63 -18.62 22.34
CA PRO A 607 -35.56 -19.43 21.79
C PRO A 607 -35.88 -19.89 20.37
N ASN A 608 -34.97 -19.65 19.43
CA ASN A 608 -35.17 -20.04 18.03
C ASN A 608 -34.87 -21.54 17.83
N VAL A 609 -35.75 -22.41 18.32
CA VAL A 609 -35.60 -23.89 18.23
C VAL A 609 -35.46 -24.38 16.78
N ALA A 610 -36.02 -23.65 15.80
CA ALA A 610 -35.87 -23.94 14.37
C ALA A 610 -34.44 -23.76 13.83
N SER A 611 -33.57 -23.07 14.58
CA SER A 611 -32.14 -22.92 14.24
C SER A 611 -31.28 -24.11 14.66
N VAL A 612 -31.80 -24.98 15.53
CA VAL A 612 -31.10 -26.19 15.99
C VAL A 612 -31.39 -27.35 15.03
N LEU A 613 -30.36 -27.76 14.29
CA LEU A 613 -30.47 -28.74 13.22
C LEU A 613 -30.21 -30.18 13.70
N HIS A 614 -30.62 -30.48 14.93
CA HIS A 614 -30.55 -31.81 15.55
C HIS A 614 -31.94 -32.42 15.64
N ASP A 615 -32.04 -33.72 15.36
CA ASP A 615 -33.27 -34.50 15.44
C ASP A 615 -33.54 -34.89 16.91
N VAL A 616 -33.93 -33.90 17.70
CA VAL A 616 -34.23 -34.02 19.13
C VAL A 616 -35.49 -33.24 19.50
N GLU A 617 -36.03 -33.48 20.69
CA GLU A 617 -37.18 -32.76 21.23
C GLU A 617 -36.86 -31.27 21.45
N ASP A 618 -37.88 -30.41 21.37
CA ASP A 618 -37.70 -28.96 21.40
C ASP A 618 -37.14 -28.45 22.74
N GLU A 619 -37.39 -29.16 23.84
CA GLU A 619 -36.80 -28.91 25.15
C GLU A 619 -35.28 -29.10 25.15
N GLN A 620 -34.79 -30.12 24.46
CA GLN A 620 -33.35 -30.35 24.27
C GLN A 620 -32.74 -29.31 23.33
N LYS A 621 -33.47 -28.87 22.29
CA LYS A 621 -33.04 -27.78 21.40
C LYS A 621 -32.86 -26.47 22.17
N GLU A 622 -33.80 -26.13 23.05
CA GLU A 622 -33.70 -24.96 23.91
C GLU A 622 -32.49 -25.04 24.86
N GLY A 623 -32.20 -26.24 25.38
CA GLY A 623 -30.99 -26.53 26.15
C GLY A 623 -29.72 -26.18 25.39
N TYR A 624 -29.58 -26.64 24.14
CA TYR A 624 -28.42 -26.33 23.30
C TYR A 624 -28.27 -24.83 23.03
N LEU A 625 -29.37 -24.13 22.75
CA LEU A 625 -29.36 -22.67 22.51
C LEU A 625 -28.96 -21.86 23.73
N SER A 626 -29.27 -22.35 24.92
CA SER A 626 -29.03 -21.63 26.17
C SER A 626 -27.53 -21.44 26.44
N TYR A 627 -26.70 -22.40 26.05
CA TYR A 627 -25.29 -22.47 26.42
C TYR A 627 -24.33 -22.27 25.24
N HIS A 628 -24.74 -21.45 24.27
CA HIS A 628 -23.83 -20.96 23.25
C HIS A 628 -22.70 -20.11 23.86
N SER A 629 -21.52 -20.17 23.24
CA SER A 629 -20.33 -19.46 23.71
C SER A 629 -20.54 -17.95 23.93
N GLU A 630 -21.39 -17.29 23.14
CA GLU A 630 -21.73 -15.87 23.32
C GLU A 630 -22.44 -15.59 24.64
N LYS A 631 -23.42 -16.43 24.99
CA LYS A 631 -24.21 -16.26 26.22
C LYS A 631 -23.37 -16.57 27.45
N LEU A 632 -22.48 -17.57 27.35
CA LEU A 632 -21.49 -17.88 28.39
C LEU A 632 -20.53 -16.70 28.61
N ALA A 633 -19.99 -16.15 27.53
CA ALA A 633 -19.12 -14.98 27.58
C ALA A 633 -19.86 -13.76 28.17
N LEU A 634 -21.09 -13.48 27.71
CA LEU A 634 -21.90 -12.38 28.24
C LEU A 634 -22.17 -12.54 29.73
N ALA A 635 -22.54 -13.73 30.17
CA ALA A 635 -22.78 -14.04 31.58
C ALA A 635 -21.52 -13.80 32.42
N TYR A 636 -20.35 -14.29 31.97
CA TYR A 636 -19.10 -14.05 32.66
C TYR A 636 -18.71 -12.57 32.70
N GLY A 637 -18.86 -11.86 31.59
CA GLY A 637 -18.63 -10.42 31.51
C GLY A 637 -19.51 -9.65 32.50
N LEU A 638 -20.79 -10.01 32.61
CA LEU A 638 -21.72 -9.41 33.58
C LEU A 638 -21.35 -9.68 35.04
N MET A 639 -20.69 -10.81 35.32
CA MET A 639 -20.22 -11.16 36.67
C MET A 639 -18.99 -10.36 37.08
N LYS A 640 -18.06 -10.13 36.15
CA LYS A 640 -16.72 -9.60 36.46
C LYS A 640 -16.54 -8.11 36.15
N ILE A 641 -17.27 -7.59 35.17
CA ILE A 641 -17.15 -6.19 34.74
C ILE A 641 -18.17 -5.35 35.51
N PRO A 642 -17.75 -4.33 36.27
CA PRO A 642 -18.65 -3.49 37.07
C PRO A 642 -19.47 -2.55 36.18
N SER A 643 -20.65 -2.14 36.63
CA SER A 643 -21.50 -1.18 35.90
C SER A 643 -20.96 0.23 36.13
N PRO A 644 -20.84 1.12 35.12
CA PRO A 644 -21.43 1.07 33.77
C PRO A 644 -20.47 0.63 32.63
N ALA A 645 -19.35 -0.04 32.93
CA ALA A 645 -18.35 -0.37 31.91
C ALA A 645 -18.92 -1.29 30.80
N PRO A 646 -18.55 -1.06 29.52
CA PRO A 646 -19.01 -1.86 28.39
C PRO A 646 -18.41 -3.26 28.40
N ILE A 647 -19.14 -4.23 27.85
CA ILE A 647 -18.69 -5.62 27.70
C ILE A 647 -18.42 -5.86 26.22
N ARG A 648 -17.17 -6.21 25.87
CA ARG A 648 -16.77 -6.52 24.50
C ARG A 648 -16.50 -8.01 24.37
N ILE A 649 -17.30 -8.69 23.57
CA ILE A 649 -17.17 -10.13 23.33
C ILE A 649 -16.67 -10.29 21.91
N ILE A 650 -15.54 -10.99 21.75
CA ILE A 650 -14.97 -11.31 20.44
C ILE A 650 -15.36 -12.75 20.10
N LYS A 651 -15.73 -13.02 18.84
CA LYS A 651 -16.08 -14.36 18.36
C LYS A 651 -15.40 -14.72 17.03
N ASN A 652 -15.00 -15.99 16.87
CA ASN A 652 -14.42 -16.49 15.62
C ASN A 652 -15.46 -16.69 14.49
N LEU A 653 -16.73 -16.89 14.81
CA LEU A 653 -17.83 -17.09 13.85
C LEU A 653 -18.91 -16.00 13.98
N ARG A 654 -19.74 -15.84 12.95
CA ARG A 654 -20.93 -14.97 12.99
C ARG A 654 -21.86 -15.41 14.14
N MET A 655 -22.29 -14.43 14.94
CA MET A 655 -23.29 -14.65 15.99
C MET A 655 -24.59 -15.17 15.39
N CYS A 656 -25.17 -16.21 15.98
CA CYS A 656 -26.46 -16.73 15.51
C CYS A 656 -27.62 -15.80 15.90
N ASP A 657 -28.72 -15.85 15.15
CA ASP A 657 -29.88 -14.97 15.34
C ASP A 657 -30.47 -15.06 16.76
N ASP A 658 -30.43 -16.25 17.36
CA ASP A 658 -30.90 -16.49 18.73
C ASP A 658 -30.05 -15.73 19.77
N CYS A 659 -28.72 -15.85 19.67
CA CYS A 659 -27.80 -15.12 20.55
C CYS A 659 -27.88 -13.62 20.31
N HIS A 660 -28.00 -13.19 19.05
CA HIS A 660 -28.17 -11.79 18.70
C HIS A 660 -29.44 -11.18 19.32
N THR A 661 -30.56 -11.91 19.24
CA THR A 661 -31.84 -11.49 19.85
C THR A 661 -31.72 -11.41 21.37
N ALA A 662 -31.08 -12.41 22.00
CA ALA A 662 -30.86 -12.43 23.44
C ALA A 662 -29.98 -11.27 23.94
N VAL A 663 -28.89 -10.96 23.23
CA VAL A 663 -28.01 -9.82 23.53
C VAL A 663 -28.76 -8.50 23.36
N LYS A 664 -29.51 -8.34 22.26
CA LYS A 664 -30.26 -7.11 21.96
C LYS A 664 -31.28 -6.77 23.04
N LEU A 665 -32.10 -7.72 23.45
CA LEU A 665 -33.11 -7.50 24.50
C LEU A 665 -32.49 -7.16 25.87
N LYS A 666 -31.24 -7.56 26.11
CA LYS A 666 -30.53 -7.18 27.34
C LYS A 666 -30.01 -5.74 27.30
N LEU A 667 -29.65 -5.21 26.12
CA LEU A 667 -29.23 -3.81 25.97
C LEU A 667 -30.34 -2.84 26.43
N ASP A 668 -31.60 -3.16 26.10
CA ASP A 668 -32.78 -2.37 26.44
C ASP A 668 -33.04 -2.28 27.96
N LEU A 669 -32.56 -3.25 28.74
CA LEU A 669 -32.75 -3.32 30.20
C LEU A 669 -31.72 -2.55 31.02
N GLY A 670 -30.55 -2.22 30.47
CA GLY A 670 -29.37 -1.93 31.28
C GLY A 670 -28.57 -0.67 30.95
N LYS A 671 -28.86 0.05 29.86
CA LYS A 671 -27.97 1.11 29.32
C LYS A 671 -26.49 0.69 29.26
N ARG A 672 -26.21 -0.61 29.08
CA ARG A 672 -24.86 -1.17 28.97
C ARG A 672 -24.60 -1.51 27.52
N TRP A 673 -23.56 -0.95 26.93
CA TRP A 673 -23.15 -1.27 25.56
C TRP A 673 -22.46 -2.64 25.54
N CYS A 674 -23.10 -3.63 24.92
CA CYS A 674 -22.47 -4.89 24.53
C CYS A 674 -22.26 -4.85 23.02
N GLN A 675 -21.01 -4.82 22.58
CA GLN A 675 -20.66 -4.91 21.17
C GLN A 675 -20.09 -6.32 20.92
N GLY A 676 -20.76 -7.07 20.04
CA GLY A 676 -20.23 -8.33 19.53
C GLY A 676 -19.29 -8.04 18.37
N GLU A 677 -17.99 -8.22 18.59
CA GLU A 677 -16.98 -8.08 17.55
C GLU A 677 -16.70 -9.48 16.97
N THR A 678 -16.88 -9.68 15.67
CA THR A 678 -16.42 -10.93 15.05
C THR A 678 -14.96 -10.79 14.67
N GLY A 679 -14.09 -11.50 15.38
CA GLY A 679 -12.65 -11.56 15.17
C GLY A 679 -12.21 -12.42 13.98
N SER A 680 -13.13 -12.89 13.14
CA SER A 680 -12.76 -13.46 11.84
C SER A 680 -12.59 -12.35 10.80
N SER A 681 -11.33 -12.05 10.50
CA SER A 681 -10.90 -11.36 9.27
C SER A 681 -11.22 -12.12 7.98
N PHE A 682 -12.03 -13.18 8.05
CA PHE A 682 -12.71 -13.79 6.91
C PHE A 682 -14.19 -13.47 6.96
N ARG A 683 -14.51 -12.24 6.55
CA ARG A 683 -15.84 -11.87 6.08
C ARG A 683 -15.71 -11.31 4.67
N PHE A 684 -15.80 -12.21 3.69
CA PHE A 684 -16.43 -11.85 2.42
C PHE A 684 -17.84 -12.43 2.44
N LEU A 685 -18.80 -11.49 2.36
CA LEU A 685 -20.18 -11.56 1.86
C LEU A 685 -21.14 -12.63 2.41
#